data_AF-A0A7M1XLF1-F1
#
_entry.id   AF-A0A7M1XLF1-F1
#
_cell.length_a   1.000
_cell.length_b   1.000
_cell.length_c   1.000
_cell.angle_alpha   90.00
_cell.angle_beta   90.00
_cell.angle_gamma   90.00
#
_symmetry.space_group_name_H-M   'P 1'
#
loop_
_entity.id
_entity.type
_entity.pdbx_description
1 polymer ?
#
loop_
_entity_poly.entity_id
_entity_poly.type
_entity_poly.pdbx_seq_one_letter_code
_entity_poly.pdbx_strand_id
1 'polypeptide(L)'
;MFNLYKKNIFCFLFTAAFFTLSGESINLEVISSDSQHKTPVVVKAEWNEKWFEPGKNYEYNHNLARIASILAQCAYDDCSDNKNNSLACIYASLGVQPEKMEFNYDIDYSLPVVGNNQCAFSFASCKLKSLPSCPELVFVTVRGTPANANEWISNLNVNDTGRSEGAVHEGFFHATTQVHSALVYYLLRNRISPENCIFLITGHSRGAAIANLLGARLVDEGWFAAERIFDYTFAAPNVSSEEKTSDEKYNFIFNIVNAEDVVPQVPPRRDMWKYKKFGVTKVLSSYWSCDEQTYENKIYAGVNSLFYKFMKRDYYPFRLGSFIPSVVTRVLTGMYSEVGSYYGSKLGLRSRAEKLFWNAFPPISSNDDFDDGNNYSSDSEKKKNGKKEKDSFAARLSKKLNEQTNGFLSYSGVAFGDMHICTTYMCFLLALDEETAFAPDTCGMVEVIIDGAFECSVFDENGKVVARVLDGLLDLKSVSSPVGAMQLLGHVVIGFPSNRNFKVAVYRDSLIPSPVSFSVEKYSPDGYLEFSSEKKYVFPFKSRVCVFDAGRDLYENGFSESRAVYFSDASRLIDEGGIKQRAVFRVQPEVSAGSLHGIVTGVHFGSRLFYMSTLAGFTLMSDENSVDLYAGFGHEQTLINRFLINFELYGRNIIIPGQLDENQKRYEFVPSLRLSLSLKPLRRTSVFFAVSADFFYDEDSVDPVYSFSGGIKF
;
A
#
# COMPACT_ATOMS: atom_id res chain seq x y z
N MET A 1 -28.62 -30.80 -73.15
CA MET A 1 -27.31 -30.88 -72.46
C MET A 1 -27.32 -29.81 -71.38
N PHE A 2 -27.87 -30.10 -70.20
CA PHE A 2 -27.18 -30.69 -69.04
C PHE A 2 -26.11 -29.75 -68.44
N ASN A 3 -26.44 -29.25 -67.25
CA ASN A 3 -25.58 -29.08 -66.07
C ASN A 3 -24.06 -29.05 -66.28
N LEU A 4 -23.44 -27.90 -65.98
CA LEU A 4 -22.42 -27.75 -64.92
C LEU A 4 -22.13 -26.25 -64.72
N TYR A 5 -22.84 -25.53 -63.86
CA TYR A 5 -22.60 -25.35 -62.42
C TYR A 5 -21.31 -24.63 -62.02
N LYS A 6 -21.53 -23.39 -61.54
CA LYS A 6 -21.07 -22.84 -60.25
C LYS A 6 -19.56 -22.75 -60.00
N LYS A 7 -19.03 -21.53 -60.18
CA LYS A 7 -18.19 -20.93 -59.11
C LYS A 7 -17.97 -19.40 -59.11
N ASN A 8 -18.46 -18.61 -60.08
CA ASN A 8 -18.08 -17.19 -60.17
C ASN A 8 -19.24 -16.17 -60.16
N ILE A 9 -20.40 -16.49 -59.56
CA ILE A 9 -21.51 -15.52 -59.38
C ILE A 9 -21.94 -15.52 -57.91
N PHE A 10 -21.01 -15.14 -57.01
CA PHE A 10 -21.31 -14.90 -55.59
C PHE A 10 -20.47 -13.75 -54.99
N CYS A 11 -20.04 -12.78 -55.81
CA CYS A 11 -19.21 -11.65 -55.33
C CYS A 11 -19.72 -10.26 -55.77
N PHE A 12 -20.97 -10.11 -56.23
CA PHE A 12 -21.46 -8.79 -56.69
C PHE A 12 -22.83 -8.36 -56.12
N LEU A 13 -23.27 -8.97 -55.02
CA LEU A 13 -24.48 -8.59 -54.27
C LEU A 13 -24.26 -8.51 -52.75
N PHE A 14 -23.05 -8.14 -52.32
CA PHE A 14 -22.74 -7.80 -50.92
C PHE A 14 -21.97 -6.47 -50.85
N THR A 15 -22.52 -5.44 -51.48
CA THR A 15 -22.06 -4.04 -51.36
C THR A 15 -23.20 -3.10 -50.97
N ALA A 16 -24.19 -3.61 -50.24
CA ALA A 16 -25.17 -2.80 -49.54
C ALA A 16 -25.41 -3.40 -48.14
N ALA A 17 -25.20 -2.58 -47.11
CA ALA A 17 -25.38 -2.85 -45.68
C ALA A 17 -24.23 -3.57 -44.94
N PHE A 18 -23.00 -3.09 -45.07
CA PHE A 18 -22.22 -2.79 -43.86
C PHE A 18 -22.30 -1.26 -43.68
N PHE A 19 -23.43 -0.79 -43.14
CA PHE A 19 -23.37 0.49 -42.44
C PHE A 19 -22.43 0.24 -41.27
N THR A 20 -21.24 0.83 -41.34
CA THR A 20 -20.42 1.08 -40.17
C THR A 20 -21.32 1.69 -39.11
N LEU A 21 -21.53 0.97 -38.01
CA LEU A 21 -22.02 1.51 -36.74
C LEU A 21 -20.96 2.50 -36.21
N SER A 22 -20.70 3.59 -36.93
CA SER A 22 -19.84 4.66 -36.45
C SER A 22 -20.71 5.56 -35.57
N GLY A 23 -20.41 5.62 -34.27
CA GLY A 23 -20.97 6.64 -33.39
C GLY A 23 -20.65 8.04 -33.92
N GLU A 24 -21.43 9.02 -33.50
CA GLU A 24 -21.13 10.42 -33.82
C GLU A 24 -19.86 10.84 -33.06
N SER A 25 -18.89 11.41 -33.77
CA SER A 25 -17.69 11.97 -33.13
C SER A 25 -18.04 13.32 -32.54
N ILE A 26 -17.94 13.44 -31.22
CA ILE A 26 -18.16 14.67 -30.46
C ILE A 26 -16.84 15.20 -29.89
N ASN A 27 -16.75 16.53 -29.77
CA ASN A 27 -15.61 17.19 -29.13
C ASN A 27 -16.05 17.64 -27.73
N LEU A 28 -15.28 17.25 -26.73
CA LEU A 28 -15.55 17.50 -25.32
C LEU A 28 -14.44 18.36 -24.73
N GLU A 29 -14.80 19.52 -24.18
CA GLU A 29 -13.84 20.43 -23.54
C GLU A 29 -13.65 20.04 -22.07
N VAL A 30 -12.49 19.46 -21.75
CA VAL A 30 -12.23 18.89 -20.43
C VAL A 30 -11.22 19.74 -19.67
N ILE A 31 -11.54 20.11 -18.43
CA ILE A 31 -10.66 20.87 -17.55
C ILE A 31 -9.92 19.93 -16.60
N SER A 32 -8.67 20.26 -16.29
CA SER A 32 -7.89 19.56 -15.27
C SER A 32 -8.50 19.77 -13.88
N SER A 33 -8.42 18.74 -13.02
CA SER A 33 -8.83 18.83 -11.61
C SER A 33 -7.82 19.62 -10.78
N ASP A 34 -6.66 19.93 -11.35
CA ASP A 34 -5.67 20.81 -10.73
C ASP A 34 -6.02 22.28 -11.01
N SER A 35 -6.27 23.03 -9.94
CA SER A 35 -6.60 24.46 -9.96
C SER A 35 -5.60 25.35 -10.69
N GLN A 36 -4.36 24.88 -10.91
CA GLN A 36 -3.31 25.66 -11.57
C GLN A 36 -3.44 25.70 -13.11
N HIS A 37 -4.20 24.77 -13.71
CA HIS A 37 -4.26 24.61 -15.17
C HIS A 37 -5.70 24.53 -15.68
N LYS A 38 -6.37 25.69 -15.74
CA LYS A 38 -7.77 25.81 -16.18
C LYS A 38 -8.00 25.84 -17.70
N THR A 39 -6.96 25.72 -18.53
CA THR A 39 -7.14 25.71 -19.99
C THR A 39 -7.81 24.40 -20.41
N PRO A 40 -9.00 24.43 -21.03
CA PRO A 40 -9.67 23.21 -21.47
C PRO A 40 -8.84 22.46 -22.52
N VAL A 41 -8.79 21.14 -22.41
CA VAL A 41 -8.22 20.23 -23.41
C VAL A 41 -9.37 19.60 -24.17
N VAL A 42 -9.38 19.74 -25.50
CA VAL A 42 -10.40 19.12 -26.34
C VAL A 42 -10.11 17.63 -26.49
N VAL A 43 -11.05 16.81 -26.01
CA VAL A 43 -11.03 15.36 -26.14
C VAL A 43 -12.06 14.94 -27.20
N LYS A 44 -11.65 14.09 -28.14
CA LYS A 44 -12.58 13.47 -29.08
C LYS A 44 -13.17 12.21 -28.46
N ALA A 45 -14.49 12.12 -28.44
CA ALA A 45 -15.21 10.94 -27.99
C ALA A 45 -16.22 10.49 -29.06
N GLU A 46 -16.59 9.22 -29.02
CA GLU A 46 -17.71 8.69 -29.80
C GLU A 46 -18.97 8.71 -28.94
N TRP A 47 -20.10 9.05 -29.53
CA TRP A 47 -21.41 8.96 -28.91
C TRP A 47 -22.37 8.13 -29.75
N ASN A 48 -23.00 7.14 -29.15
CA ASN A 48 -24.02 6.34 -29.80
C ASN A 48 -25.13 6.00 -28.80
N GLU A 49 -26.30 6.59 -29.02
CA GLU A 49 -27.49 6.38 -28.20
C GLU A 49 -27.93 4.90 -28.12
N LYS A 50 -27.55 4.05 -29.10
CA LYS A 50 -27.83 2.60 -29.07
C LYS A 50 -27.08 1.85 -27.95
N TRP A 51 -26.06 2.46 -27.37
CA TRP A 51 -25.40 1.88 -26.19
C TRP A 51 -26.34 1.78 -24.97
N PHE A 52 -27.44 2.54 -24.97
CA PHE A 52 -28.44 2.57 -23.91
C PHE A 52 -29.64 1.65 -24.17
N GLU A 53 -29.59 0.75 -25.15
CA GLU A 53 -30.64 -0.27 -25.31
C GLU A 53 -30.78 -1.10 -24.01
N PRO A 54 -32.00 -1.30 -23.48
CA PRO A 54 -32.18 -2.03 -22.23
C PRO A 54 -31.49 -3.41 -22.23
N GLY A 55 -30.74 -3.70 -21.16
CA GLY A 55 -29.97 -4.93 -20.98
C GLY A 55 -28.52 -4.85 -21.48
N LYS A 56 -28.15 -3.83 -22.28
CA LYS A 56 -26.75 -3.59 -22.67
C LYS A 56 -25.86 -3.15 -21.51
N ASN A 57 -26.46 -2.69 -20.41
CA ASN A 57 -25.76 -2.21 -19.22
C ASN A 57 -25.00 -3.29 -18.45
N TYR A 58 -25.29 -4.57 -18.67
CA TYR A 58 -24.51 -5.68 -18.09
C TYR A 58 -23.23 -6.01 -18.87
N GLU A 59 -23.07 -5.44 -20.07
CA GLU A 59 -21.84 -5.54 -20.87
C GLU A 59 -21.03 -4.26 -20.69
N TYR A 60 -19.74 -4.39 -20.35
CA TYR A 60 -18.87 -3.22 -20.23
C TYR A 60 -18.76 -2.51 -21.58
N ASN A 61 -19.00 -1.18 -21.59
CA ASN A 61 -18.83 -0.35 -22.77
C ASN A 61 -17.73 0.69 -22.55
N HIS A 62 -16.60 0.48 -23.21
CA HIS A 62 -15.42 1.33 -23.03
C HIS A 62 -15.65 2.80 -23.41
N ASN A 63 -16.46 3.08 -24.45
CA ASN A 63 -16.77 4.44 -24.86
C ASN A 63 -17.71 5.14 -23.86
N LEU A 64 -18.68 4.44 -23.27
CA LEU A 64 -19.47 4.99 -22.17
C LEU A 64 -18.60 5.26 -20.94
N ALA A 65 -17.67 4.36 -20.60
CA ALA A 65 -16.74 4.58 -19.50
C ALA A 65 -15.86 5.83 -19.72
N ARG A 66 -15.40 6.09 -20.96
CA ARG A 66 -14.68 7.32 -21.31
C ARG A 66 -15.51 8.56 -21.03
N ILE A 67 -16.75 8.60 -21.50
CA ILE A 67 -17.66 9.74 -21.26
C ILE A 67 -17.97 9.90 -19.77
N ALA A 68 -18.27 8.81 -19.07
CA ALA A 68 -18.51 8.82 -17.63
C ALA A 68 -17.29 9.35 -16.85
N SER A 69 -16.07 9.02 -17.28
CA SER A 69 -14.83 9.53 -16.65
C SER A 69 -14.62 11.02 -16.89
N ILE A 70 -15.00 11.52 -18.08
CA ILE A 70 -14.95 12.96 -18.39
C ILE A 70 -15.97 13.73 -17.54
N LEU A 71 -17.19 13.20 -17.39
CA LEU A 71 -18.19 13.79 -16.51
C LEU A 71 -17.71 13.83 -15.05
N ALA A 72 -17.17 12.71 -14.54
CA ALA A 72 -16.62 12.64 -13.19
C ALA A 72 -15.43 13.61 -12.98
N GLN A 73 -14.59 13.79 -14.01
CA GLN A 73 -13.48 14.74 -14.01
C GLN A 73 -13.99 16.19 -13.94
N CYS A 74 -14.91 16.57 -14.83
CA CYS A 74 -15.47 17.92 -14.87
C CYS A 74 -16.35 18.24 -13.66
N ALA A 75 -16.81 17.23 -12.91
CA ALA A 75 -17.56 17.44 -11.66
C ALA A 75 -16.76 18.19 -10.60
N TYR A 76 -15.42 18.21 -10.68
CA TYR A 76 -14.56 18.96 -9.77
C TYR A 76 -14.54 20.47 -10.04
N ASP A 77 -14.98 20.91 -11.22
CA ASP A 77 -15.17 22.33 -11.52
C ASP A 77 -16.31 22.89 -10.68
N ASP A 78 -16.14 24.11 -10.17
CA ASP A 78 -17.17 24.73 -9.33
C ASP A 78 -18.33 25.22 -10.21
N CYS A 79 -19.51 24.62 -10.00
CA CYS A 79 -20.69 24.87 -10.81
C CYS A 79 -21.74 25.75 -10.11
N SER A 80 -21.41 26.37 -8.97
CA SER A 80 -22.31 27.26 -8.19
C SER A 80 -22.93 28.40 -9.03
N ASP A 81 -22.16 29.06 -9.89
CA ASP A 81 -22.61 30.21 -10.68
C ASP A 81 -23.42 29.88 -11.97
N ASN A 82 -23.74 28.59 -12.21
CA ASN A 82 -24.77 28.08 -13.13
C ASN A 82 -24.84 28.57 -14.60
N LYS A 83 -23.89 29.37 -15.10
CA LYS A 83 -24.01 29.96 -16.46
C LYS A 83 -22.90 29.66 -17.45
N ASN A 84 -21.76 29.10 -17.05
CA ASN A 84 -20.72 28.67 -18.00
C ASN A 84 -19.65 27.78 -17.33
N ASN A 85 -20.02 26.59 -16.86
CA ASN A 85 -19.06 25.62 -16.31
C ASN A 85 -18.76 24.50 -17.31
N SER A 86 -17.63 23.82 -17.13
CA SER A 86 -17.19 22.76 -18.05
C SER A 86 -18.23 21.64 -18.19
N LEU A 87 -18.88 21.25 -17.10
CA LEU A 87 -19.86 20.17 -17.09
C LEU A 87 -21.11 20.52 -17.91
N ALA A 88 -21.57 21.78 -17.89
CA ALA A 88 -22.65 22.29 -18.75
C ALA A 88 -22.27 22.21 -20.24
N CYS A 89 -21.03 22.55 -20.60
CA CYS A 89 -20.53 22.43 -21.97
C CYS A 89 -20.51 20.97 -22.45
N ILE A 90 -20.11 20.03 -21.58
CA ILE A 90 -20.15 18.60 -21.88
C ILE A 90 -21.60 18.14 -22.09
N TYR A 91 -22.52 18.48 -21.18
CA TYR A 91 -23.94 18.12 -21.34
C TYR A 91 -24.55 18.69 -22.62
N ALA A 92 -24.27 19.95 -22.96
CA ALA A 92 -24.71 20.55 -24.22
C ALA A 92 -24.19 19.79 -25.44
N SER A 93 -22.93 19.35 -25.41
CA SER A 93 -22.32 18.53 -26.46
C SER A 93 -22.95 17.14 -26.57
N LEU A 94 -23.56 16.64 -25.49
CA LEU A 94 -24.35 15.40 -25.45
C LEU A 94 -25.84 15.63 -25.76
N GLY A 95 -26.22 16.83 -26.23
CA GLY A 95 -27.57 17.16 -26.69
C GLY A 95 -28.54 17.60 -25.59
N VAL A 96 -28.06 17.84 -24.37
CA VAL A 96 -28.87 18.35 -23.25
C VAL A 96 -29.13 19.84 -23.44
N GLN A 97 -30.38 20.25 -23.26
CA GLN A 97 -30.76 21.67 -23.28
C GLN A 97 -30.47 22.33 -21.92
N PRO A 98 -30.07 23.62 -21.87
CA PRO A 98 -29.71 24.29 -20.61
C PRO A 98 -30.77 24.19 -19.51
N GLU A 99 -32.06 24.28 -19.85
CA GLU A 99 -33.18 24.17 -18.91
C GLU A 99 -33.36 22.77 -18.29
N LYS A 100 -32.68 21.76 -18.84
CA LYS A 100 -32.64 20.39 -18.33
C LYS A 100 -31.45 20.13 -17.42
N MET A 101 -30.56 21.09 -17.23
CA MET A 101 -29.39 20.97 -16.37
C MET A 101 -29.68 21.53 -14.97
N GLU A 102 -29.30 20.80 -13.93
CA GLU A 102 -29.39 21.24 -12.54
C GLU A 102 -28.06 20.94 -11.83
N PHE A 103 -27.49 21.94 -11.17
CA PHE A 103 -26.22 21.84 -10.46
C PHE A 103 -26.45 22.16 -8.98
N ASN A 104 -26.09 21.21 -8.10
CA ASN A 104 -26.21 21.32 -6.65
C ASN A 104 -24.78 21.40 -6.06
N TYR A 105 -24.18 22.59 -6.10
CA TYR A 105 -22.80 22.84 -5.68
C TYR A 105 -22.67 23.80 -4.48
N ASP A 106 -23.75 24.51 -4.15
CA ASP A 106 -23.84 25.39 -2.98
C ASP A 106 -24.07 24.56 -1.71
N ILE A 107 -22.99 24.00 -1.14
CA ILE A 107 -23.05 23.14 0.05
C ILE A 107 -22.90 23.98 1.33
N ASP A 108 -23.93 23.92 2.19
CA ASP A 108 -23.88 24.50 3.53
C ASP A 108 -23.55 23.44 4.60
N TYR A 109 -22.27 23.33 4.97
CA TYR A 109 -21.80 22.38 5.99
C TYR A 109 -22.30 22.71 7.42
N SER A 110 -22.93 23.86 7.65
CA SER A 110 -23.47 24.24 8.96
C SER A 110 -24.82 23.58 9.27
N LEU A 111 -25.45 22.94 8.28
CA LEU A 111 -26.76 22.30 8.43
C LEU A 111 -26.72 21.18 9.49
N PRO A 112 -27.55 21.24 10.55
CA PRO A 112 -27.44 20.34 11.71
C PRO A 112 -27.64 18.85 11.42
N VAL A 113 -28.43 18.51 10.39
CA VAL A 113 -28.83 17.12 10.10
C VAL A 113 -27.84 16.42 9.17
N VAL A 114 -27.33 17.14 8.15
CA VAL A 114 -26.47 16.56 7.10
C VAL A 114 -25.01 16.95 7.29
N GLY A 115 -24.72 18.15 7.79
CA GLY A 115 -23.38 18.65 8.11
C GLY A 115 -22.35 18.32 7.04
N ASN A 116 -21.29 17.62 7.44
CA ASN A 116 -20.18 17.20 6.58
C ASN A 116 -20.55 16.06 5.61
N ASN A 117 -21.66 15.35 5.83
CA ASN A 117 -22.10 14.22 5.02
C ASN A 117 -22.88 14.64 3.76
N GLN A 118 -22.61 15.82 3.22
CA GLN A 118 -23.19 16.35 1.98
C GLN A 118 -22.22 16.19 0.81
N CYS A 119 -22.71 16.25 -0.43
CA CYS A 119 -21.87 16.22 -1.63
C CYS A 119 -22.40 17.15 -2.73
N ALA A 120 -21.53 17.56 -3.65
CA ALA A 120 -21.94 18.27 -4.86
C ALA A 120 -22.27 17.27 -5.97
N PHE A 121 -23.30 17.58 -6.75
CA PHE A 121 -23.75 16.74 -7.85
C PHE A 121 -24.49 17.56 -8.91
N SER A 122 -24.70 16.97 -10.08
CA SER A 122 -25.55 17.54 -11.12
C SER A 122 -26.46 16.50 -11.75
N PHE A 123 -27.60 16.98 -12.25
CA PHE A 123 -28.53 16.22 -13.06
C PHE A 123 -28.70 16.90 -14.41
N ALA A 124 -28.79 16.10 -15.45
CA ALA A 124 -29.08 16.56 -16.80
C ALA A 124 -29.94 15.52 -17.52
N SER A 125 -30.79 15.95 -18.46
CA SER A 125 -31.59 15.00 -19.24
C SER A 125 -31.75 15.37 -20.69
N CYS A 126 -31.75 14.36 -21.55
CA CYS A 126 -32.06 14.48 -22.97
C CYS A 126 -32.83 13.25 -23.46
N LYS A 127 -33.42 13.33 -24.65
CA LYS A 127 -34.12 12.20 -25.27
C LYS A 127 -33.20 11.42 -26.19
N LEU A 128 -33.21 10.10 -26.05
CA LEU A 128 -32.52 9.18 -26.97
C LEU A 128 -33.41 8.93 -28.19
N LYS A 129 -33.28 9.79 -29.21
CA LYS A 129 -34.19 9.82 -30.38
C LYS A 129 -34.07 8.61 -31.29
N SER A 130 -32.94 7.91 -31.25
CA SER A 130 -32.67 6.72 -32.05
C SER A 130 -33.23 5.43 -31.45
N LEU A 131 -33.64 5.45 -30.18
CA LEU A 131 -34.22 4.30 -29.50
C LEU A 131 -35.76 4.26 -29.62
N PRO A 132 -36.36 3.05 -29.61
CA PRO A 132 -37.81 2.92 -29.44
C PRO A 132 -38.29 3.62 -28.18
N SER A 133 -39.51 4.17 -28.20
CA SER A 133 -40.14 4.99 -27.14
C SER A 133 -39.45 6.30 -26.77
N CYS A 134 -38.34 6.66 -27.43
CA CYS A 134 -37.56 7.87 -27.18
C CYS A 134 -37.36 8.13 -25.68
N PRO A 135 -36.76 7.18 -24.92
CA PRO A 135 -36.60 7.30 -23.48
C PRO A 135 -35.80 8.54 -23.11
N GLU A 136 -36.05 9.04 -21.91
CA GLU A 136 -35.24 10.11 -21.34
C GLU A 136 -33.98 9.51 -20.73
N LEU A 137 -32.80 9.91 -21.23
CA LEU A 137 -31.54 9.64 -20.57
C LEU A 137 -31.31 10.71 -19.50
N VAL A 138 -31.07 10.27 -18.27
CA VAL A 138 -30.76 11.11 -17.13
C VAL A 138 -29.32 10.87 -16.72
N PHE A 139 -28.50 11.90 -16.82
CA PHE A 139 -27.14 11.93 -16.31
C PHE A 139 -27.17 12.25 -14.82
N VAL A 140 -26.47 11.44 -14.03
CA VAL A 140 -26.24 11.67 -12.61
C VAL A 140 -24.74 11.70 -12.38
N THR A 141 -24.19 12.90 -12.19
CA THR A 141 -22.75 13.09 -12.01
C THR A 141 -22.49 13.59 -10.59
N VAL A 142 -21.76 12.81 -9.80
CA VAL A 142 -21.46 13.12 -8.40
C VAL A 142 -19.99 13.48 -8.22
N ARG A 143 -19.71 14.64 -7.63
CA ARG A 143 -18.35 15.11 -7.35
C ARG A 143 -17.70 14.28 -6.24
N GLY A 144 -16.41 14.03 -6.39
CA GLY A 144 -15.58 13.54 -5.28
C GLY A 144 -15.28 14.63 -4.24
N THR A 145 -14.23 14.42 -3.45
CA THR A 145 -13.89 15.32 -2.35
C THR A 145 -13.15 16.58 -2.85
N PRO A 146 -13.64 17.80 -2.56
CA PRO A 146 -12.93 19.04 -2.85
C PRO A 146 -11.74 19.24 -1.89
N ALA A 147 -10.94 20.29 -2.12
CA ALA A 147 -9.85 20.69 -1.23
C ALA A 147 -10.37 21.38 0.07
N ASN A 148 -11.26 20.72 0.81
CA ASN A 148 -11.77 21.20 2.11
C ASN A 148 -11.86 20.08 3.17
N ALA A 149 -11.72 20.42 4.45
CA ALA A 149 -11.70 19.42 5.52
C ALA A 149 -13.05 18.69 5.70
N ASN A 150 -14.18 19.37 5.51
CA ASN A 150 -15.51 18.86 5.85
C ASN A 150 -15.80 17.52 5.14
N GLU A 151 -15.67 17.49 3.82
CA GLU A 151 -15.96 16.29 3.05
C GLU A 151 -14.91 15.17 3.28
N TRP A 152 -13.64 15.52 3.52
CA TRP A 152 -12.61 14.56 3.93
C TRP A 152 -12.92 13.91 5.29
N ILE A 153 -13.53 14.65 6.22
CA ILE A 153 -13.97 14.11 7.51
C ILE A 153 -15.15 13.14 7.33
N SER A 154 -16.07 13.39 6.40
CA SER A 154 -17.14 12.44 6.06
C SER A 154 -16.60 11.12 5.52
N ASN A 155 -15.49 11.12 4.78
CA ASN A 155 -14.79 9.90 4.35
C ASN A 155 -14.28 9.05 5.52
N LEU A 156 -14.11 9.64 6.70
CA LEU A 156 -13.73 8.93 7.93
C LEU A 156 -14.95 8.35 8.68
N ASN A 157 -16.17 8.70 8.30
CA ASN A 157 -17.40 8.28 8.95
C ASN A 157 -17.85 6.89 8.48
N VAL A 158 -17.09 5.86 8.85
CA VAL A 158 -17.39 4.46 8.51
C VAL A 158 -18.73 4.02 9.13
N ASN A 159 -18.91 4.27 10.42
CA ASN A 159 -20.14 4.05 11.19
C ASN A 159 -20.03 4.83 12.52
N ASP A 160 -19.92 6.16 12.48
CA ASP A 160 -19.71 7.01 13.68
C ASP A 160 -20.85 6.83 14.72
N THR A 161 -22.08 6.60 14.27
CA THR A 161 -23.28 6.41 15.12
C THR A 161 -23.24 5.06 15.80
N GLY A 162 -23.01 3.97 15.06
CA GLY A 162 -23.00 2.61 15.61
C GLY A 162 -21.68 2.18 16.23
N ARG A 163 -20.57 2.86 15.90
CA ARG A 163 -19.18 2.57 16.31
C ARG A 163 -18.80 1.08 16.25
N SER A 164 -19.29 0.41 15.22
CA SER A 164 -19.14 -1.02 14.98
C SER A 164 -19.23 -1.29 13.46
N GLU A 165 -19.14 -2.53 13.03
CA GLU A 165 -19.39 -2.87 11.62
C GLU A 165 -20.84 -2.49 11.26
N GLY A 166 -21.00 -1.57 10.30
CA GLY A 166 -22.30 -1.16 9.76
C GLY A 166 -22.56 -1.81 8.41
N ALA A 167 -23.83 -2.06 8.07
CA ALA A 167 -24.21 -2.63 6.77
C ALA A 167 -23.73 -1.77 5.60
N VAL A 168 -23.80 -0.45 5.75
CA VAL A 168 -23.35 0.54 4.77
C VAL A 168 -22.48 1.58 5.48
N HIS A 169 -21.48 2.12 4.79
CA HIS A 169 -20.68 3.24 5.25
C HIS A 169 -21.57 4.46 5.53
N GLU A 170 -21.62 4.90 6.79
CA GLU A 170 -22.60 5.90 7.26
C GLU A 170 -22.47 7.24 6.52
N GLY A 171 -21.24 7.75 6.37
CA GLY A 171 -21.01 9.01 5.64
C GLY A 171 -21.50 8.99 4.18
N PHE A 172 -21.27 7.88 3.47
CA PHE A 172 -21.71 7.72 2.09
C PHE A 172 -23.22 7.51 2.00
N PHE A 173 -23.82 6.76 2.93
CA PHE A 173 -25.27 6.55 2.97
C PHE A 173 -26.06 7.86 3.09
N HIS A 174 -25.61 8.78 3.95
CA HIS A 174 -26.24 10.09 4.10
C HIS A 174 -26.16 10.93 2.82
N ALA A 175 -24.99 10.98 2.19
CA ALA A 175 -24.80 11.69 0.92
C ALA A 175 -25.64 11.06 -0.21
N THR A 176 -25.69 9.73 -0.33
CA THR A 176 -26.56 9.03 -1.29
C THR A 176 -28.03 9.35 -1.06
N THR A 177 -28.47 9.47 0.19
CA THR A 177 -29.87 9.82 0.51
C THR A 177 -30.21 11.25 0.05
N GLN A 178 -29.26 12.19 0.16
CA GLN A 178 -29.41 13.54 -0.38
C GLN A 178 -29.54 13.52 -1.90
N VAL A 179 -28.62 12.86 -2.62
CA VAL A 179 -28.64 12.76 -4.09
C VAL A 179 -29.91 12.07 -4.58
N HIS A 180 -30.31 10.97 -3.95
CA HIS A 180 -31.52 10.22 -4.28
C HIS A 180 -32.78 11.09 -4.14
N SER A 181 -32.91 11.82 -3.03
CA SER A 181 -34.07 12.70 -2.81
C SER A 181 -34.14 13.82 -3.85
N ALA A 182 -32.99 14.42 -4.19
CA ALA A 182 -32.90 15.43 -5.23
C ALA A 182 -33.20 14.86 -6.62
N LEU A 183 -32.76 13.64 -6.92
CA LEU A 183 -33.03 12.95 -8.18
C LEU A 183 -34.53 12.71 -8.35
N VAL A 184 -35.21 12.19 -7.33
CA VAL A 184 -36.66 11.99 -7.37
C VAL A 184 -37.39 13.31 -7.64
N TYR A 185 -36.98 14.40 -6.98
CA TYR A 185 -37.53 15.73 -7.24
C TYR A 185 -37.28 16.21 -8.67
N TYR A 186 -36.07 16.04 -9.18
CA TYR A 186 -35.70 16.38 -10.55
C TYR A 186 -36.55 15.64 -11.58
N LEU A 187 -36.75 14.32 -11.41
CA LEU A 187 -37.58 13.50 -12.29
C LEU A 187 -39.05 13.99 -12.29
N LEU A 188 -39.62 14.23 -11.11
CA LEU A 188 -40.99 14.73 -10.96
C LEU A 188 -41.17 16.11 -11.61
N ARG A 189 -40.26 17.05 -11.32
CA ARG A 189 -40.29 18.42 -11.87
C ARG A 189 -40.22 18.42 -13.39
N ASN A 190 -39.39 17.54 -13.96
CA ASN A 190 -39.21 17.39 -15.40
C ASN A 190 -40.23 16.48 -16.07
N ARG A 191 -41.16 15.89 -15.31
CA ARG A 191 -42.17 14.92 -15.79
C ARG A 191 -41.55 13.73 -16.50
N ILE A 192 -40.42 13.25 -15.98
CA ILE A 192 -39.72 12.07 -16.48
C ILE A 192 -40.35 10.85 -15.81
N SER A 193 -40.85 9.94 -16.65
CA SER A 193 -41.55 8.74 -16.21
C SER A 193 -40.55 7.62 -15.86
N PRO A 194 -40.66 6.98 -14.68
CA PRO A 194 -39.78 5.87 -14.29
C PRO A 194 -39.76 4.72 -15.30
N GLU A 195 -40.91 4.44 -15.94
CA GLU A 195 -41.05 3.39 -16.94
C GLU A 195 -40.49 3.75 -18.33
N ASN A 196 -40.02 4.98 -18.56
CA ASN A 196 -39.36 5.42 -19.81
C ASN A 196 -38.11 6.28 -19.55
N CYS A 197 -37.38 5.96 -18.48
CA CYS A 197 -36.15 6.64 -18.07
C CYS A 197 -34.96 5.68 -18.07
N ILE A 198 -33.79 6.17 -18.48
CA ILE A 198 -32.51 5.47 -18.44
C ILE A 198 -31.53 6.35 -17.68
N PHE A 199 -30.69 5.76 -16.83
CA PHE A 199 -29.70 6.50 -16.06
C PHE A 199 -28.28 6.24 -16.56
N LEU A 200 -27.48 7.30 -16.68
CA LEU A 200 -26.02 7.21 -16.69
C LEU A 200 -25.51 7.84 -15.39
N ILE A 201 -25.06 7.00 -14.46
CA ILE A 201 -24.57 7.38 -13.14
C ILE A 201 -23.05 7.31 -13.16
N THR A 202 -22.40 8.35 -12.63
CA THR A 202 -20.94 8.40 -12.55
C THR A 202 -20.45 9.25 -11.39
N GLY A 203 -19.25 8.93 -10.94
CA GLY A 203 -18.52 9.71 -9.94
C GLY A 203 -17.11 9.19 -9.77
N HIS A 204 -16.30 9.98 -9.07
CA HIS A 204 -14.92 9.64 -8.73
C HIS A 204 -14.69 9.67 -7.21
N SER A 205 -13.87 8.76 -6.67
CA SER A 205 -13.50 8.72 -5.24
C SER A 205 -14.74 8.67 -4.33
N ARG A 206 -14.94 9.64 -3.44
CA ARG A 206 -16.18 9.77 -2.65
C ARG A 206 -17.45 9.77 -3.51
N GLY A 207 -17.44 10.49 -4.64
CA GLY A 207 -18.57 10.55 -5.56
C GLY A 207 -18.85 9.21 -6.22
N ALA A 208 -17.81 8.39 -6.45
CA ALA A 208 -17.92 7.03 -6.95
C ALA A 208 -18.59 6.09 -5.93
N ALA A 209 -18.32 6.24 -4.63
CA ALA A 209 -19.05 5.51 -3.59
C ALA A 209 -20.53 5.88 -3.52
N ILE A 210 -20.84 7.18 -3.67
CA ILE A 210 -22.22 7.67 -3.66
C ILE A 210 -22.96 7.16 -4.90
N ALA A 211 -22.33 7.20 -6.08
CA ALA A 211 -22.85 6.64 -7.33
C ALA A 211 -23.15 5.13 -7.19
N ASN A 212 -22.18 4.35 -6.71
CA ASN A 212 -22.31 2.90 -6.47
C ASN A 212 -23.52 2.57 -5.57
N LEU A 213 -23.67 3.29 -4.45
CA LEU A 213 -24.80 3.11 -3.54
C LEU A 213 -26.12 3.58 -4.16
N LEU A 214 -26.12 4.64 -4.96
CA LEU A 214 -27.30 5.13 -5.66
C LEU A 214 -27.80 4.10 -6.69
N GLY A 215 -26.91 3.55 -7.53
CA GLY A 215 -27.25 2.51 -8.49
C GLY A 215 -27.88 1.28 -7.82
N ALA A 216 -27.24 0.79 -6.74
CA ALA A 216 -27.77 -0.33 -5.97
C ALA A 216 -29.15 -0.02 -5.35
N ARG A 217 -29.32 1.19 -4.79
CA ARG A 217 -30.57 1.63 -4.17
C ARG A 217 -31.73 1.74 -5.17
N LEU A 218 -31.49 2.29 -6.37
CA LEU A 218 -32.53 2.46 -7.39
C LEU A 218 -33.14 1.11 -7.83
N VAL A 219 -32.31 0.05 -7.90
CA VAL A 219 -32.78 -1.31 -8.18
C VAL A 219 -33.46 -1.94 -6.98
N ASP A 220 -32.91 -1.78 -5.78
CA ASP A 220 -33.49 -2.35 -4.55
C ASP A 220 -34.87 -1.77 -4.22
N GLU A 221 -35.14 -0.50 -4.53
CA GLU A 221 -36.45 0.13 -4.36
C GLU A 221 -37.50 -0.37 -5.38
N GLY A 222 -37.08 -0.97 -6.49
CA GLY A 222 -37.95 -1.60 -7.48
C GLY A 222 -38.77 -0.65 -8.35
N TRP A 223 -38.53 0.67 -8.27
CA TRP A 223 -39.19 1.66 -9.12
C TRP A 223 -38.58 1.76 -10.52
N PHE A 224 -37.30 1.38 -10.64
CA PHE A 224 -36.56 1.41 -11.89
C PHE A 224 -36.06 0.00 -12.24
N ALA A 225 -36.19 -0.36 -13.51
CA ALA A 225 -35.67 -1.63 -14.02
C ALA A 225 -34.13 -1.58 -14.05
N ALA A 226 -33.48 -2.63 -13.55
CA ALA A 226 -32.03 -2.70 -13.48
C ALA A 226 -31.37 -2.55 -14.86
N GLU A 227 -32.03 -3.06 -15.91
CA GLU A 227 -31.65 -3.03 -17.33
C GLU A 227 -31.52 -1.60 -17.91
N ARG A 228 -31.91 -0.57 -17.15
CA ARG A 228 -31.93 0.84 -17.54
C ARG A 228 -30.98 1.70 -16.74
N ILE A 229 -30.11 1.10 -15.93
CA ILE A 229 -29.13 1.81 -15.11
C ILE A 229 -27.75 1.45 -15.61
N PHE A 230 -27.02 2.46 -16.08
CA PHE A 230 -25.63 2.37 -16.49
C PHE A 230 -24.81 3.11 -15.44
N ASP A 231 -24.02 2.41 -14.64
CA ASP A 231 -23.28 3.00 -13.53
C ASP A 231 -21.79 2.72 -13.69
N TYR A 232 -21.00 3.78 -13.85
CA TYR A 232 -19.55 3.72 -14.07
C TYR A 232 -18.87 4.55 -13.00
N THR A 233 -18.12 3.89 -12.13
CA THR A 233 -17.49 4.54 -10.98
C THR A 233 -15.97 4.46 -11.10
N PHE A 234 -15.27 5.50 -10.64
CA PHE A 234 -13.81 5.60 -10.73
C PHE A 234 -13.21 5.77 -9.33
N ALA A 235 -12.24 4.93 -8.96
CA ALA A 235 -11.64 4.97 -7.63
C ALA A 235 -12.64 4.81 -6.47
N ALA A 236 -13.75 4.09 -6.68
CA ALA A 236 -14.78 3.90 -5.65
C ALA A 236 -14.18 3.26 -4.39
N PRO A 237 -14.30 3.85 -3.18
CA PRO A 237 -13.99 3.17 -1.93
C PRO A 237 -14.98 2.04 -1.65
N ASN A 238 -14.70 1.18 -0.67
CA ASN A 238 -15.67 0.15 -0.25
C ASN A 238 -16.84 0.82 0.49
N VAL A 239 -18.06 0.37 0.25
CA VAL A 239 -19.29 1.06 0.69
C VAL A 239 -20.17 0.25 1.61
N SER A 240 -20.09 -1.09 1.59
CA SER A 240 -21.02 -1.95 2.34
C SER A 240 -20.36 -3.23 2.83
N SER A 241 -20.71 -3.70 4.02
CA SER A 241 -20.31 -5.02 4.55
C SER A 241 -21.28 -6.14 4.19
N GLU A 242 -22.37 -5.82 3.47
CA GLU A 242 -23.40 -6.78 3.13
C GLU A 242 -22.92 -7.77 2.05
N GLU A 243 -23.27 -9.05 2.21
CA GLU A 243 -22.90 -10.09 1.25
C GLU A 243 -23.59 -9.91 -0.11
N LYS A 244 -24.77 -9.29 -0.14
CA LYS A 244 -25.53 -8.99 -1.37
C LYS A 244 -24.76 -8.10 -2.35
N THR A 245 -23.67 -7.44 -1.92
CA THR A 245 -22.82 -6.61 -2.80
C THR A 245 -22.34 -7.35 -4.04
N SER A 246 -22.24 -8.67 -4.00
CA SER A 246 -21.83 -9.53 -5.11
C SER A 246 -23.00 -10.17 -5.89
N ASP A 247 -24.26 -9.80 -5.62
CA ASP A 247 -25.41 -10.34 -6.35
C ASP A 247 -25.39 -9.90 -7.83
N GLU A 248 -25.70 -10.82 -8.75
CA GLU A 248 -25.67 -10.58 -10.20
C GLU A 248 -26.57 -9.43 -10.65
N LYS A 249 -27.63 -9.13 -9.89
CA LYS A 249 -28.54 -8.01 -10.19
C LYS A 249 -27.82 -6.66 -10.21
N TYR A 250 -26.68 -6.52 -9.54
CA TYR A 250 -25.87 -5.29 -9.50
C TYR A 250 -24.75 -5.26 -10.56
N ASN A 251 -24.65 -6.25 -11.45
CA ASN A 251 -23.56 -6.35 -12.44
C ASN A 251 -23.57 -5.23 -13.52
N PHE A 252 -24.55 -4.33 -13.49
CA PHE A 252 -24.56 -3.10 -14.29
C PHE A 252 -23.70 -1.96 -13.72
N ILE A 253 -23.20 -2.14 -12.49
CA ILE A 253 -22.27 -1.21 -11.84
C ILE A 253 -20.85 -1.66 -12.15
N PHE A 254 -20.12 -0.87 -12.94
CA PHE A 254 -18.71 -1.09 -13.24
C PHE A 254 -17.84 -0.19 -12.38
N ASN A 255 -17.07 -0.77 -11.48
CA ASN A 255 -16.10 -0.08 -10.65
C ASN A 255 -14.72 -0.14 -11.28
N ILE A 256 -14.27 0.96 -11.89
CA ILE A 256 -12.92 1.08 -12.45
C ILE A 256 -11.97 1.48 -11.32
N VAL A 257 -10.99 0.63 -11.02
CA VAL A 257 -10.03 0.83 -9.93
C VAL A 257 -8.59 0.76 -10.46
N ASN A 258 -7.70 1.56 -9.89
CA ASN A 258 -6.27 1.42 -10.11
C ASN A 258 -5.71 0.48 -9.05
N ALA A 259 -4.96 -0.56 -9.46
CA ALA A 259 -4.35 -1.51 -8.53
C ALA A 259 -3.43 -0.81 -7.52
N GLU A 260 -2.83 0.32 -7.89
CA GLU A 260 -1.88 1.07 -7.07
C GLU A 260 -2.55 2.14 -6.17
N ASP A 261 -3.88 2.32 -6.30
CA ASP A 261 -4.67 3.26 -5.50
C ASP A 261 -5.16 2.61 -4.20
N VAL A 262 -4.93 3.29 -3.09
CA VAL A 262 -5.32 2.82 -1.74
C VAL A 262 -6.81 3.04 -1.49
N VAL A 263 -7.43 4.06 -2.09
CA VAL A 263 -8.82 4.44 -1.78
C VAL A 263 -9.82 3.33 -2.11
N PRO A 264 -9.71 2.61 -3.24
CA PRO A 264 -10.53 1.43 -3.51
C PRO A 264 -10.41 0.30 -2.50
N GLN A 265 -9.42 0.29 -1.62
CA GLN A 265 -9.25 -0.76 -0.62
C GLN A 265 -9.70 -0.34 0.78
N VAL A 266 -10.25 0.86 0.96
CA VAL A 266 -10.75 1.34 2.25
C VAL A 266 -12.25 1.66 2.22
N PRO A 267 -13.00 1.42 3.32
CA PRO A 267 -12.62 0.60 4.47
C PRO A 267 -12.21 -0.82 4.06
N PRO A 268 -11.29 -1.49 4.79
CA PRO A 268 -10.72 -2.75 4.33
C PRO A 268 -11.75 -3.86 4.09
N ARG A 269 -11.42 -4.73 3.12
CA ARG A 269 -12.06 -6.03 2.87
C ARG A 269 -11.18 -7.15 3.40
N ARG A 270 -10.77 -7.07 4.67
CA ARG A 270 -9.79 -7.97 5.27
C ARG A 270 -10.04 -8.10 6.76
N ASP A 271 -9.69 -9.27 7.30
CA ASP A 271 -9.82 -9.61 8.72
C ASP A 271 -11.28 -9.43 9.17
N MET A 272 -11.57 -8.55 10.12
CA MET A 272 -12.95 -8.31 10.59
C MET A 272 -13.64 -7.13 9.89
N TRP A 273 -12.97 -6.42 8.98
CA TRP A 273 -13.57 -5.36 8.18
C TRP A 273 -14.06 -6.01 6.87
N LYS A 274 -15.37 -6.21 6.70
CA LYS A 274 -15.93 -6.95 5.55
C LYS A 274 -16.43 -6.04 4.43
N TYR A 275 -15.93 -4.81 4.34
CA TYR A 275 -16.46 -3.82 3.40
C TYR A 275 -16.09 -4.17 1.95
N LYS A 276 -17.06 -4.05 1.04
CA LYS A 276 -17.02 -4.34 -0.40
C LYS A 276 -17.73 -3.23 -1.19
N LYS A 277 -17.76 -3.34 -2.51
CA LYS A 277 -18.54 -2.50 -3.43
C LYS A 277 -19.59 -3.34 -4.14
N PHE A 278 -20.68 -2.72 -4.56
CA PHE A 278 -21.66 -3.37 -5.42
C PHE A 278 -21.14 -3.49 -6.85
N GLY A 279 -21.43 -4.61 -7.52
CA GLY A 279 -21.17 -4.81 -8.95
C GLY A 279 -19.80 -5.36 -9.32
N VAL A 280 -19.37 -5.11 -10.56
CA VAL A 280 -18.19 -5.69 -11.19
C VAL A 280 -17.01 -4.73 -11.11
N THR A 281 -15.86 -5.21 -10.62
CA THR A 281 -14.61 -4.42 -10.59
C THR A 281 -13.79 -4.66 -11.86
N LYS A 282 -13.35 -3.57 -12.50
CA LYS A 282 -12.40 -3.57 -13.63
C LYS A 282 -11.12 -2.89 -13.18
N VAL A 283 -10.00 -3.61 -13.21
CA VAL A 283 -8.72 -3.11 -12.67
C VAL A 283 -7.85 -2.58 -13.79
N LEU A 284 -7.40 -1.33 -13.69
CA LEU A 284 -6.50 -0.74 -14.67
C LEU A 284 -5.17 -1.51 -14.72
N SER A 285 -4.64 -1.65 -15.93
CA SER A 285 -3.35 -2.32 -16.14
C SER A 285 -2.22 -1.60 -15.40
N SER A 286 -1.46 -2.36 -14.63
CA SER A 286 -0.25 -1.92 -13.92
C SER A 286 0.98 -2.67 -14.42
N TYR A 287 2.17 -2.25 -13.97
CA TYR A 287 3.43 -2.91 -14.30
C TYR A 287 3.47 -4.39 -13.88
N TRP A 288 2.65 -4.78 -12.89
CA TRP A 288 2.54 -6.15 -12.39
C TRP A 288 1.50 -7.00 -13.14
N SER A 289 0.67 -6.38 -13.97
CA SER A 289 -0.38 -7.08 -14.74
C SER A 289 0.04 -7.46 -16.16
N CYS A 290 1.13 -6.87 -16.68
CA CYS A 290 1.60 -7.10 -18.05
C CYS A 290 3.13 -7.19 -18.11
N ASP A 291 3.66 -7.49 -19.30
CA ASP A 291 5.10 -7.46 -19.54
C ASP A 291 5.63 -6.02 -19.57
N GLU A 292 6.94 -5.88 -19.34
CA GLU A 292 7.61 -4.58 -19.27
C GLU A 292 7.54 -3.79 -20.56
N GLN A 293 7.65 -4.46 -21.72
CA GLN A 293 7.66 -3.77 -23.01
C GLN A 293 6.29 -3.17 -23.32
N THR A 294 5.21 -3.92 -23.07
CA THR A 294 3.84 -3.44 -23.21
C THR A 294 3.55 -2.29 -22.23
N TYR A 295 3.99 -2.42 -20.98
CA TYR A 295 3.79 -1.36 -20.00
C TYR A 295 4.48 -0.05 -20.41
N GLU A 296 5.78 -0.09 -20.71
CA GLU A 296 6.54 1.13 -20.99
C GLU A 296 6.11 1.78 -22.30
N ASN A 297 6.00 0.99 -23.37
CA ASN A 297 5.86 1.54 -24.72
C ASN A 297 4.40 1.83 -25.13
N LYS A 298 3.42 1.16 -24.51
CA LYS A 298 2.00 1.34 -24.83
C LYS A 298 1.26 2.03 -23.68
N ILE A 299 1.25 1.42 -22.49
CA ILE A 299 0.43 1.88 -21.36
C ILE A 299 0.97 3.20 -20.80
N TYR A 300 2.19 3.20 -20.24
CA TYR A 300 2.79 4.37 -19.63
C TYR A 300 2.97 5.50 -20.64
N ALA A 301 3.51 5.23 -21.83
CA ALA A 301 3.68 6.24 -22.86
C ALA A 301 2.37 6.91 -23.28
N GLY A 302 1.29 6.13 -23.50
CA GLY A 302 -0.02 6.65 -23.87
C GLY A 302 -0.66 7.48 -22.76
N VAL A 303 -0.69 6.93 -21.55
CA VAL A 303 -1.25 7.59 -20.36
C VAL A 303 -0.48 8.86 -20.04
N ASN A 304 0.86 8.81 -20.00
CA ASN A 304 1.70 9.97 -19.68
C ASN A 304 1.56 11.07 -20.73
N SER A 305 1.40 10.73 -22.01
CA SER A 305 1.18 11.72 -23.07
C SER A 305 -0.09 12.54 -22.85
N LEU A 306 -1.19 11.90 -22.45
CA LEU A 306 -2.43 12.60 -22.12
C LEU A 306 -2.32 13.32 -20.77
N PHE A 307 -1.78 12.64 -19.76
CA PHE A 307 -1.62 13.18 -18.42
C PHE A 307 -0.82 14.48 -18.43
N TYR A 308 0.29 14.53 -19.17
CA TYR A 308 1.10 15.73 -19.35
C TYR A 308 0.32 16.89 -19.97
N LYS A 309 -0.64 16.63 -20.88
CA LYS A 309 -1.48 17.69 -21.45
C LYS A 309 -2.35 18.37 -20.40
N PHE A 310 -2.89 17.59 -19.45
CA PHE A 310 -3.76 18.09 -18.37
C PHE A 310 -2.97 18.64 -17.18
N MET A 311 -1.92 17.96 -16.75
CA MET A 311 -1.21 18.23 -15.50
C MET A 311 0.10 19.02 -15.69
N LYS A 312 0.57 19.18 -16.93
CA LYS A 312 1.85 19.85 -17.29
C LYS A 312 3.09 19.29 -16.56
N ARG A 313 3.00 18.03 -16.15
CA ARG A 313 4.08 17.23 -15.58
C ARG A 313 3.86 15.76 -15.94
N ASP A 314 4.90 14.96 -15.78
CA ASP A 314 4.81 13.52 -15.97
C ASP A 314 3.94 12.86 -14.89
N TYR A 315 3.40 11.70 -15.25
CA TYR A 315 2.68 10.75 -14.42
C TYR A 315 3.66 9.90 -13.62
N TYR A 316 3.43 9.75 -12.31
CA TYR A 316 4.32 9.03 -11.40
C TYR A 316 3.65 7.78 -10.80
N PRO A 317 3.74 6.59 -11.45
CA PRO A 317 3.23 5.32 -10.91
C PRO A 317 4.17 4.64 -9.92
N PHE A 318 3.65 3.90 -8.94
CA PHE A 318 4.48 3.08 -8.05
C PHE A 318 5.14 1.90 -8.77
N ARG A 319 4.51 1.36 -9.82
CA ARG A 319 4.96 0.17 -10.58
C ARG A 319 5.05 -1.09 -9.71
N LEU A 320 4.16 -1.17 -8.72
CA LEU A 320 4.12 -2.24 -7.72
C LEU A 320 2.73 -2.92 -7.64
N GLY A 321 1.83 -2.61 -8.58
CA GLY A 321 0.46 -3.14 -8.53
C GLY A 321 -0.19 -2.89 -7.16
N SER A 322 -0.86 -3.90 -6.61
CA SER A 322 -1.59 -3.78 -5.35
C SER A 322 -0.76 -3.91 -4.08
N PHE A 323 0.57 -4.01 -4.16
CA PHE A 323 1.44 -4.19 -2.99
C PHE A 323 1.40 -3.03 -1.99
N ILE A 324 1.34 -1.78 -2.47
CA ILE A 324 1.27 -0.63 -1.56
C ILE A 324 -0.09 -0.58 -0.85
N PRO A 325 -1.23 -0.67 -1.56
CA PRO A 325 -2.53 -0.78 -0.91
C PRO A 325 -2.69 -1.98 0.06
N SER A 326 -2.20 -3.17 -0.28
CA SER A 326 -2.29 -4.35 0.60
C SER A 326 -1.52 -4.18 1.91
N VAL A 327 -0.37 -3.52 1.84
CA VAL A 327 0.44 -3.16 2.99
C VAL A 327 -0.29 -2.15 3.87
N VAL A 328 -0.91 -1.12 3.27
CA VAL A 328 -1.67 -0.11 4.02
C VAL A 328 -2.85 -0.76 4.74
N THR A 329 -3.62 -1.61 4.06
CA THR A 329 -4.75 -2.31 4.68
C THR A 329 -4.29 -3.30 5.76
N ARG A 330 -3.16 -3.99 5.59
CA ARG A 330 -2.56 -4.86 6.63
C ARG A 330 -2.16 -4.07 7.88
N VAL A 331 -1.53 -2.90 7.72
CA VAL A 331 -1.16 -2.04 8.86
C VAL A 331 -2.42 -1.52 9.56
N LEU A 332 -3.41 -1.08 8.78
CA LEU A 332 -4.66 -0.54 9.31
C LEU A 332 -5.41 -1.60 10.14
N THR A 333 -5.60 -2.80 9.59
CA THR A 333 -6.29 -3.91 10.27
C THR A 333 -5.49 -4.49 11.44
N GLY A 334 -4.15 -4.51 11.34
CA GLY A 334 -3.27 -4.91 12.45
C GLY A 334 -3.30 -3.92 13.63
N MET A 335 -3.53 -2.63 13.37
CA MET A 335 -3.70 -1.61 14.41
C MET A 335 -5.15 -1.55 14.94
N TYR A 336 -6.13 -1.81 14.08
CA TYR A 336 -7.55 -1.71 14.37
C TYR A 336 -8.26 -2.97 13.87
N SER A 337 -8.31 -4.00 14.71
CA SER A 337 -8.82 -5.33 14.33
C SER A 337 -10.26 -5.29 13.84
N GLU A 338 -11.09 -4.43 14.43
CA GLU A 338 -12.51 -4.24 14.09
C GLU A 338 -12.86 -2.74 13.97
N VAL A 339 -13.97 -2.41 13.31
CA VAL A 339 -14.43 -1.02 13.11
C VAL A 339 -14.57 -0.25 14.44
N GLY A 340 -15.01 -0.89 15.52
CA GLY A 340 -15.12 -0.23 16.81
C GLY A 340 -13.78 0.27 17.37
N SER A 341 -12.69 -0.46 17.12
CA SER A 341 -11.35 -0.10 17.59
C SER A 341 -10.75 1.13 16.87
N TYR A 342 -11.20 1.39 15.63
CA TYR A 342 -10.86 2.59 14.86
C TYR A 342 -11.38 3.87 15.54
N TYR A 343 -12.50 3.77 16.26
CA TYR A 343 -13.10 4.83 17.05
C TYR A 343 -12.57 4.92 18.48
N GLY A 344 -12.56 3.78 19.20
CA GLY A 344 -12.47 3.76 20.67
C GLY A 344 -11.08 3.58 21.27
N SER A 345 -10.06 3.22 20.48
CA SER A 345 -8.72 2.99 21.05
C SER A 345 -8.04 4.29 21.51
N LYS A 346 -7.12 4.22 22.49
CA LYS A 346 -6.27 5.36 22.91
C LYS A 346 -5.45 5.97 21.76
N LEU A 347 -5.35 5.25 20.64
CA LEU A 347 -4.70 5.62 19.38
C LEU A 347 -5.69 5.74 18.21
N GLY A 348 -7.01 5.88 18.46
CA GLY A 348 -8.06 5.82 17.44
C GLY A 348 -7.79 6.75 16.25
N LEU A 349 -7.79 6.19 15.04
CA LEU A 349 -7.38 6.88 13.82
C LEU A 349 -8.36 8.00 13.45
N ARG A 350 -9.66 7.80 13.70
CA ARG A 350 -10.72 8.76 13.38
C ARG A 350 -10.42 10.18 13.87
N SER A 351 -10.16 10.32 15.17
CA SER A 351 -9.96 11.63 15.81
C SER A 351 -8.63 12.28 15.40
N ARG A 352 -7.62 11.48 15.05
CA ARG A 352 -6.31 11.96 14.61
C ARG A 352 -6.34 12.42 13.16
N ALA A 353 -6.98 11.64 12.29
CA ALA A 353 -7.17 11.97 10.89
C ALA A 353 -8.03 13.23 10.72
N GLU A 354 -9.10 13.38 11.51
CA GLU A 354 -9.89 14.62 11.52
C GLU A 354 -9.05 15.85 11.88
N LYS A 355 -8.22 15.77 12.93
CA LYS A 355 -7.30 16.86 13.29
C LYS A 355 -6.31 17.18 12.16
N LEU A 356 -5.80 16.16 11.46
CA LEU A 356 -4.91 16.35 10.32
C LEU A 356 -5.62 17.07 9.16
N PHE A 357 -6.86 16.70 8.84
CA PHE A 357 -7.62 17.35 7.78
C PHE A 357 -7.96 18.81 8.12
N TRP A 358 -8.36 19.11 9.35
CA TRP A 358 -8.55 20.50 9.78
C TRP A 358 -7.27 21.33 9.73
N ASN A 359 -6.12 20.72 10.03
CA ASN A 359 -4.83 21.40 9.90
C ASN A 359 -4.41 21.60 8.44
N ALA A 360 -4.75 20.67 7.55
CA ALA A 360 -4.43 20.77 6.12
C ALA A 360 -5.36 21.75 5.38
N PHE A 361 -6.62 21.84 5.80
CA PHE A 361 -7.66 22.68 5.21
C PHE A 361 -8.40 23.45 6.32
N PRO A 362 -7.80 24.52 6.87
CA PRO A 362 -8.44 25.32 7.91
C PRO A 362 -9.74 25.96 7.40
N PRO A 363 -10.76 26.13 8.26
CA PRO A 363 -12.00 26.79 7.87
C PRO A 363 -11.72 28.25 7.51
N ILE A 364 -12.34 28.73 6.43
CA ILE A 364 -12.28 30.13 6.02
C ILE A 364 -13.00 30.95 7.11
N SER A 365 -12.27 31.81 7.83
CA SER A 365 -12.87 32.68 8.85
C SER A 365 -13.69 33.78 8.19
N SER A 366 -14.97 33.84 8.52
CA SER A 366 -15.93 34.84 8.05
C SER A 366 -15.76 36.21 8.72
N ASN A 367 -14.54 36.75 8.82
CA ASN A 367 -14.26 38.00 9.54
C ASN A 367 -13.05 38.80 9.04
N ASP A 368 -12.65 38.66 7.77
CA ASP A 368 -11.76 39.66 7.16
C ASP A 368 -12.54 40.41 6.08
N ASP A 369 -12.76 41.69 6.37
CA ASP A 369 -13.42 42.66 5.50
C ASP A 369 -12.80 42.69 4.10
N PHE A 370 -13.67 42.84 3.10
CA PHE A 370 -13.33 43.15 1.72
C PHE A 370 -12.30 44.28 1.64
N ASP A 371 -11.13 44.00 1.06
CA ASP A 371 -10.37 45.02 0.33
C ASP A 371 -10.10 44.52 -1.08
N ASP A 372 -10.62 45.31 -2.03
CA ASP A 372 -10.73 45.05 -3.45
C ASP A 372 -9.40 45.42 -4.11
N GLY A 373 -8.69 44.48 -4.73
CA GLY A 373 -7.40 44.81 -5.34
C GLY A 373 -6.59 43.65 -5.92
N ASN A 374 -6.71 43.49 -7.24
CA ASN A 374 -5.80 42.76 -8.13
C ASN A 374 -4.31 42.77 -7.69
N ASN A 375 -3.73 41.59 -7.47
CA ASN A 375 -2.44 41.18 -8.05
C ASN A 375 -2.04 39.76 -7.60
N TYR A 376 -2.34 38.75 -8.42
CA TYR A 376 -1.51 37.55 -8.48
C TYR A 376 -0.42 37.80 -9.52
N SER A 377 0.71 38.36 -9.08
CA SER A 377 1.95 38.34 -9.85
C SER A 377 2.88 37.28 -9.30
N SER A 378 3.32 36.40 -10.21
CA SER A 378 4.52 35.60 -10.10
C SER A 378 5.70 36.39 -9.53
N ASP A 379 6.40 35.77 -8.58
CA ASP A 379 7.82 35.93 -8.24
C ASP A 379 8.00 35.96 -6.72
N SER A 380 8.53 34.87 -6.18
CA SER A 380 9.16 34.89 -4.86
C SER A 380 10.68 34.77 -5.01
N GLU A 381 11.28 35.75 -5.68
CA GLU A 381 12.65 36.12 -5.37
C GLU A 381 12.69 36.92 -4.05
N LYS A 382 13.42 36.34 -3.09
CA LYS A 382 14.17 37.00 -2.00
C LYS A 382 13.65 38.36 -1.51
N LYS A 383 12.94 38.34 -0.38
CA LYS A 383 13.08 39.38 0.66
C LYS A 383 13.52 38.77 1.99
N LYS A 384 14.78 39.05 2.33
CA LYS A 384 15.32 38.96 3.68
C LYS A 384 14.51 39.88 4.59
N ASN A 385 13.82 39.33 5.58
CA ASN A 385 13.63 39.97 6.86
C ASN A 385 13.59 38.90 7.96
N GLY A 386 14.47 39.07 8.95
CA GLY A 386 14.77 38.06 9.95
C GLY A 386 13.64 37.85 10.95
N LYS A 387 12.94 36.73 10.80
CA LYS A 387 12.47 35.91 11.92
C LYS A 387 12.91 34.49 11.63
N LYS A 388 13.83 33.96 12.45
CA LYS A 388 14.21 32.55 12.39
C LYS A 388 12.98 31.71 12.75
N GLU A 389 12.26 31.23 11.73
CA GLU A 389 11.38 30.09 11.89
C GLU A 389 12.22 28.94 12.45
N LYS A 390 11.90 28.51 13.67
CA LYS A 390 12.42 27.26 14.19
C LYS A 390 11.73 26.16 13.40
N ASP A 391 12.43 25.60 12.42
CA ASP A 391 12.01 24.37 11.74
C ASP A 391 11.53 23.36 12.78
N SER A 392 10.28 22.91 12.68
CA SER A 392 9.73 21.91 13.59
C SER A 392 10.55 20.63 13.50
N PHE A 393 10.63 19.88 14.60
CA PHE A 393 11.33 18.59 14.64
C PHE A 393 10.84 17.62 13.54
N ALA A 394 9.54 17.68 13.21
CA ALA A 394 8.93 16.93 12.11
C ALA A 394 9.44 17.38 10.74
N ALA A 395 9.57 18.68 10.47
CA ALA A 395 10.11 19.18 9.20
C ALA A 395 11.58 18.79 9.00
N ARG A 396 12.38 18.80 10.07
CA ARG A 396 13.77 18.30 10.06
C ARG A 396 13.83 16.78 9.87
N LEU A 397 12.92 16.03 10.49
CA LEU A 397 12.83 14.58 10.35
C LEU A 397 12.41 14.19 8.92
N SER A 398 11.39 14.85 8.35
CA SER A 398 10.93 14.63 6.97
C SER A 398 12.00 14.99 5.95
N LYS A 399 12.73 16.09 6.13
CA LYS A 399 13.83 16.48 5.23
C LYS A 399 14.99 15.49 5.30
N LYS A 400 15.37 15.06 6.51
CA LYS A 400 16.44 14.06 6.74
C LYS A 400 16.05 12.67 6.25
N LEU A 401 14.77 12.29 6.39
CA LEU A 401 14.22 11.06 5.83
C LEU A 401 14.23 11.14 4.29
N ASN A 402 13.83 12.26 3.69
CA ASN A 402 13.81 12.40 2.23
C ASN A 402 15.23 12.36 1.62
N GLU A 403 16.22 12.95 2.29
CA GLU A 403 17.64 12.84 1.95
C GLU A 403 18.18 11.40 2.11
N GLN A 404 17.75 10.67 3.15
CA GLN A 404 18.14 9.27 3.36
C GLN A 404 17.50 8.30 2.37
N THR A 405 16.35 8.68 1.80
CA THR A 405 15.62 7.88 0.82
C THR A 405 15.86 8.33 -0.62
N ASN A 406 16.88 9.18 -0.90
CA ASN A 406 17.17 9.72 -2.24
C ASN A 406 15.95 10.31 -2.97
N GLY A 407 15.04 10.99 -2.27
CA GLY A 407 13.83 11.57 -2.88
C GLY A 407 12.62 10.63 -3.01
N PHE A 408 12.73 9.36 -2.59
CA PHE A 408 11.62 8.40 -2.60
C PHE A 408 10.39 8.88 -1.81
N LEU A 409 10.56 9.62 -0.71
CA LEU A 409 9.41 10.15 0.04
C LEU A 409 8.64 11.22 -0.74
N SER A 410 9.34 12.17 -1.38
CA SER A 410 8.69 13.13 -2.29
C SER A 410 8.02 12.44 -3.48
N TYR A 411 8.69 11.44 -4.07
CA TYR A 411 8.12 10.64 -5.15
C TYR A 411 6.86 9.90 -4.70
N SER A 412 6.90 9.25 -3.53
CA SER A 412 5.78 8.49 -3.00
C SER A 412 4.57 9.37 -2.73
N GLY A 413 4.75 10.59 -2.23
CA GLY A 413 3.65 11.54 -2.03
C GLY A 413 2.97 11.95 -3.34
N VAL A 414 3.75 12.24 -4.38
CA VAL A 414 3.22 12.55 -5.72
C VAL A 414 2.54 11.33 -6.33
N ALA A 415 3.16 10.15 -6.22
CA ALA A 415 2.61 8.90 -6.73
C ALA A 415 1.28 8.53 -6.06
N PHE A 416 1.16 8.66 -4.73
CA PHE A 416 -0.11 8.46 -4.03
C PHE A 416 -1.21 9.39 -4.57
N GLY A 417 -0.88 10.65 -4.84
CA GLY A 417 -1.81 11.57 -5.48
C GLY A 417 -2.18 11.12 -6.89
N ASP A 418 -1.19 10.83 -7.73
CA ASP A 418 -1.38 10.42 -9.11
C ASP A 418 -2.20 9.15 -9.25
N MET A 419 -2.05 8.17 -8.35
CA MET A 419 -2.82 6.93 -8.45
C MET A 419 -4.30 7.15 -8.20
N HIS A 420 -4.64 8.20 -7.43
CA HIS A 420 -5.99 8.47 -6.98
C HIS A 420 -6.71 9.59 -7.75
N ILE A 421 -6.02 10.54 -8.40
CA ILE A 421 -6.75 11.64 -9.08
C ILE A 421 -7.56 11.14 -10.28
N CYS A 422 -8.74 11.73 -10.48
CA CYS A 422 -9.66 11.37 -11.57
C CYS A 422 -9.01 11.50 -12.96
N THR A 423 -8.11 12.48 -13.13
CA THR A 423 -7.35 12.69 -14.37
C THR A 423 -6.61 11.43 -14.80
N THR A 424 -6.05 10.66 -13.87
CA THR A 424 -5.34 9.41 -14.17
C THR A 424 -6.28 8.37 -14.76
N TYR A 425 -7.39 8.09 -14.08
CA TYR A 425 -8.41 7.16 -14.54
C TYR A 425 -8.93 7.51 -15.93
N MET A 426 -9.24 8.79 -16.15
CA MET A 426 -9.65 9.31 -17.44
C MET A 426 -8.54 9.12 -18.50
N CYS A 427 -7.28 9.43 -18.20
CA CYS A 427 -6.18 9.26 -19.15
C CYS A 427 -5.96 7.80 -19.53
N PHE A 428 -6.12 6.84 -18.61
CA PHE A 428 -6.08 5.41 -18.93
C PHE A 428 -7.14 5.03 -19.95
N LEU A 429 -8.39 5.44 -19.72
CA LEU A 429 -9.50 5.10 -20.62
C LEU A 429 -9.39 5.81 -21.98
N LEU A 430 -8.90 7.05 -22.02
CA LEU A 430 -8.75 7.79 -23.27
C LEU A 430 -7.54 7.32 -24.10
N ALA A 431 -6.45 6.90 -23.46
CA ALA A 431 -5.23 6.51 -24.15
C ALA A 431 -5.27 5.09 -24.72
N LEU A 432 -6.06 4.19 -24.11
CA LEU A 432 -5.98 2.76 -24.34
C LEU A 432 -7.31 2.20 -24.88
N ASP A 433 -7.22 1.08 -25.60
CA ASP A 433 -8.37 0.23 -25.91
C ASP A 433 -8.78 -0.61 -24.68
N GLU A 434 -9.96 -1.21 -24.70
CA GLU A 434 -10.47 -2.01 -23.57
C GLU A 434 -9.51 -3.14 -23.15
N GLU A 435 -8.97 -3.88 -24.11
CA GLU A 435 -8.09 -5.03 -23.88
C GLU A 435 -6.80 -4.62 -23.14
N THR A 436 -6.27 -3.44 -23.45
CA THR A 436 -5.02 -2.94 -22.86
C THR A 436 -5.26 -2.13 -21.60
N ALA A 437 -6.41 -1.45 -21.49
CA ALA A 437 -6.73 -0.60 -20.35
C ALA A 437 -6.85 -1.39 -19.05
N PHE A 438 -7.29 -2.65 -19.13
CA PHE A 438 -7.56 -3.48 -17.97
C PHE A 438 -6.63 -4.68 -17.84
N ALA A 439 -6.28 -4.95 -16.58
CA ALA A 439 -5.50 -6.11 -16.19
C ALA A 439 -6.32 -7.40 -16.44
N PRO A 440 -5.71 -8.50 -16.93
CA PRO A 440 -6.39 -9.78 -17.06
C PRO A 440 -6.83 -10.34 -15.69
N ASP A 441 -7.98 -10.98 -15.61
CA ASP A 441 -8.50 -11.58 -14.36
C ASP A 441 -7.57 -12.66 -13.78
N THR A 442 -6.68 -13.21 -14.59
CA THR A 442 -5.67 -14.20 -14.18
C THR A 442 -4.43 -13.58 -13.50
N CYS A 443 -4.30 -12.26 -13.49
CA CYS A 443 -3.19 -11.59 -12.82
C CYS A 443 -3.46 -11.38 -11.32
N GLY A 444 -2.47 -10.89 -10.58
CA GLY A 444 -2.56 -10.69 -9.14
C GLY A 444 -1.18 -10.62 -8.53
N MET A 445 -1.09 -10.89 -7.24
CA MET A 445 0.19 -10.95 -6.54
C MET A 445 0.20 -11.99 -5.43
N VAL A 446 1.41 -12.36 -5.03
CA VAL A 446 1.66 -13.12 -3.80
C VAL A 446 2.55 -12.34 -2.88
N GLU A 447 2.26 -12.38 -1.58
CA GLU A 447 3.11 -11.86 -0.54
C GLU A 447 3.69 -13.00 0.28
N VAL A 448 5.01 -12.96 0.50
CA VAL A 448 5.71 -13.84 1.42
C VAL A 448 6.06 -13.04 2.66
N ILE A 449 5.51 -13.43 3.80
CA ILE A 449 5.72 -12.80 5.11
C ILE A 449 6.66 -13.69 5.89
N ILE A 450 7.86 -13.21 6.21
CA ILE A 450 8.91 -13.99 6.87
C ILE A 450 9.22 -13.40 8.25
N ASP A 451 9.29 -14.27 9.26
CA ASP A 451 9.47 -13.89 10.66
C ASP A 451 10.88 -14.23 11.17
N GLY A 452 11.35 -13.46 12.14
CA GLY A 452 12.59 -13.76 12.86
C GLY A 452 13.85 -13.19 12.18
N ALA A 453 15.01 -13.65 12.61
CA ALA A 453 16.30 -13.00 12.32
C ALA A 453 17.06 -13.56 11.09
N PHE A 454 16.43 -13.75 9.94
CA PHE A 454 17.03 -14.49 8.83
C PHE A 454 17.84 -13.64 7.83
N GLU A 455 18.63 -14.32 7.01
CA GLU A 455 19.20 -13.75 5.79
C GLU A 455 18.43 -14.27 4.59
N CYS A 456 18.04 -13.37 3.69
CA CYS A 456 17.27 -13.72 2.50
C CYS A 456 17.76 -12.93 1.31
N SER A 457 17.87 -13.57 0.15
CA SER A 457 17.99 -12.89 -1.14
C SER A 457 16.91 -13.37 -2.08
N VAL A 458 16.35 -12.41 -2.80
CA VAL A 458 15.41 -12.64 -3.88
C VAL A 458 16.15 -12.42 -5.20
N PHE A 459 16.08 -13.41 -6.07
CA PHE A 459 16.65 -13.39 -7.41
C PHE A 459 15.53 -13.33 -8.45
N ASP A 460 15.70 -12.48 -9.46
CA ASP A 460 14.84 -12.48 -10.65
C ASP A 460 15.18 -13.64 -11.59
N GLU A 461 14.47 -13.73 -12.72
CA GLU A 461 14.66 -14.77 -13.75
C GLU A 461 16.06 -14.76 -14.38
N ASN A 462 16.76 -13.62 -14.32
CA ASN A 462 18.12 -13.45 -14.82
C ASN A 462 19.18 -13.72 -13.74
N GLY A 463 18.78 -14.09 -12.53
CA GLY A 463 19.68 -14.32 -11.40
C GLY A 463 20.20 -13.03 -10.74
N LYS A 464 19.62 -11.86 -11.05
CA LYS A 464 19.97 -10.60 -10.39
C LYS A 464 19.25 -10.51 -9.04
N VAL A 465 19.97 -10.05 -8.02
CA VAL A 465 19.37 -9.79 -6.70
C VAL A 465 18.48 -8.55 -6.76
N VAL A 466 17.20 -8.71 -6.41
CA VAL A 466 16.17 -7.65 -6.46
C VAL A 466 15.55 -7.33 -5.10
N ALA A 467 15.90 -8.09 -4.05
CA ALA A 467 15.67 -7.73 -2.66
C ALA A 467 16.59 -8.55 -1.75
N ARG A 468 16.97 -7.97 -0.61
CA ARG A 468 17.81 -8.60 0.40
C ARG A 468 17.32 -8.28 1.81
N VAL A 469 17.35 -9.28 2.68
CA VAL A 469 17.12 -9.17 4.12
C VAL A 469 18.37 -9.67 4.83
N LEU A 470 18.83 -8.91 5.82
CA LEU A 470 20.00 -9.25 6.63
C LEU A 470 19.64 -9.15 8.11
N ASP A 471 19.82 -10.24 8.86
CA ASP A 471 19.48 -10.32 10.29
C ASP A 471 18.00 -9.93 10.55
N GLY A 472 17.11 -10.41 9.69
CA GLY A 472 15.66 -10.12 9.72
C GLY A 472 15.28 -8.69 9.34
N LEU A 473 16.23 -7.90 8.81
CA LEU A 473 16.03 -6.50 8.46
C LEU A 473 16.21 -6.25 6.97
N LEU A 474 15.20 -5.64 6.36
CA LEU A 474 15.18 -5.33 4.93
C LEU A 474 16.29 -4.32 4.56
N ASP A 475 17.13 -4.68 3.59
CA ASP A 475 18.07 -3.77 2.95
C ASP A 475 17.34 -2.98 1.86
N LEU A 476 16.75 -1.84 2.22
CA LEU A 476 15.95 -1.01 1.30
C LEU A 476 16.69 -0.63 0.01
N LYS A 477 18.04 -0.54 0.02
CA LYS A 477 18.82 -0.20 -1.17
C LYS A 477 18.89 -1.34 -2.19
N SER A 478 18.63 -2.57 -1.74
CA SER A 478 18.62 -3.75 -2.59
C SER A 478 17.26 -4.00 -3.26
N VAL A 479 16.21 -3.34 -2.78
CA VAL A 479 14.84 -3.53 -3.30
C VAL A 479 14.73 -2.82 -4.64
N SER A 480 14.36 -3.56 -5.67
CA SER A 480 14.12 -3.02 -7.01
C SER A 480 12.88 -3.63 -7.65
N SER A 481 12.19 -2.83 -8.47
CA SER A 481 11.13 -3.31 -9.34
C SER A 481 11.58 -4.55 -10.13
N PRO A 482 10.72 -5.55 -10.34
CA PRO A 482 9.28 -5.61 -9.98
C PRO A 482 8.97 -6.09 -8.55
N VAL A 483 9.92 -6.17 -7.63
CA VAL A 483 9.63 -6.68 -6.26
C VAL A 483 9.30 -5.54 -5.31
N GLY A 484 8.20 -5.69 -4.57
CA GLY A 484 7.85 -4.83 -3.44
C GLY A 484 8.32 -5.46 -2.13
N ALA A 485 8.90 -4.70 -1.21
CA ALA A 485 9.25 -5.23 0.10
C ALA A 485 9.13 -4.18 1.20
N MET A 486 8.65 -4.58 2.38
CA MET A 486 8.52 -3.68 3.52
C MET A 486 8.75 -4.39 4.86
N GLN A 487 9.37 -3.67 5.80
CA GLN A 487 9.53 -4.12 7.18
C GLN A 487 8.32 -3.72 8.02
N LEU A 488 7.69 -4.70 8.69
CA LEU A 488 6.54 -4.50 9.58
C LEU A 488 6.76 -5.20 10.93
N LEU A 489 6.89 -4.43 12.02
CA LEU A 489 6.86 -4.89 13.43
C LEU A 489 7.43 -6.31 13.70
N GLY A 490 8.68 -6.56 13.29
CA GLY A 490 9.38 -7.84 13.55
C GLY A 490 9.33 -8.87 12.41
N HIS A 491 8.65 -8.54 11.31
CA HIS A 491 8.46 -9.37 10.13
C HIS A 491 8.83 -8.60 8.86
N VAL A 492 9.21 -9.30 7.79
CA VAL A 492 9.43 -8.72 6.46
C VAL A 492 8.36 -9.25 5.52
N VAL A 493 7.68 -8.35 4.82
CA VAL A 493 6.72 -8.69 3.77
C VAL A 493 7.36 -8.42 2.42
N ILE A 494 7.37 -9.42 1.54
CA ILE A 494 7.90 -9.32 0.19
C ILE A 494 6.78 -9.68 -0.80
N GLY A 495 6.37 -8.74 -1.64
CA GLY A 495 5.36 -8.90 -2.68
C GLY A 495 5.97 -9.20 -4.04
N PHE A 496 5.33 -10.11 -4.77
CA PHE A 496 5.74 -10.56 -6.09
C PHE A 496 4.55 -10.53 -7.06
N PRO A 497 4.73 -10.06 -8.30
CA PRO A 497 3.70 -10.18 -9.32
C PRO A 497 3.45 -11.65 -9.71
N SER A 498 2.21 -11.99 -10.02
CA SER A 498 1.85 -13.35 -10.47
C SER A 498 2.29 -13.67 -11.90
N ASN A 499 2.78 -12.69 -12.66
CA ASN A 499 3.15 -12.88 -14.06
C ASN A 499 4.64 -13.15 -14.29
N ARG A 500 5.48 -13.25 -13.25
CA ARG A 500 6.93 -13.53 -13.34
C ARG A 500 7.37 -14.52 -12.27
N ASN A 501 8.46 -15.23 -12.53
CA ASN A 501 9.06 -16.13 -11.55
C ASN A 501 10.22 -15.48 -10.81
N PHE A 502 10.35 -15.82 -9.53
CA PHE A 502 11.46 -15.39 -8.68
C PHE A 502 11.97 -16.57 -7.90
N LYS A 503 13.20 -16.46 -7.40
CA LYS A 503 13.80 -17.44 -6.51
C LYS A 503 14.16 -16.79 -5.20
N VAL A 504 13.68 -17.37 -4.11
CA VAL A 504 13.95 -16.88 -2.75
C VAL A 504 14.92 -17.84 -2.09
N ALA A 505 16.08 -17.33 -1.67
CA ALA A 505 17.09 -18.09 -0.94
C ALA A 505 17.17 -17.59 0.51
N VAL A 506 16.84 -18.47 1.45
CA VAL A 506 16.86 -18.20 2.89
C VAL A 506 18.07 -18.91 3.51
N TYR A 507 18.86 -18.16 4.28
CA TYR A 507 20.09 -18.58 4.91
C TYR A 507 20.11 -18.19 6.39
N ARG A 508 20.98 -18.87 7.15
CA ARG A 508 21.35 -18.58 8.54
C ARG A 508 22.78 -18.99 8.82
N ASP A 509 23.60 -18.07 9.30
CA ASP A 509 24.96 -18.38 9.78
C ASP A 509 24.93 -18.96 11.20
N SER A 510 24.22 -20.07 11.36
CA SER A 510 24.03 -20.81 12.61
C SER A 510 24.68 -22.19 12.55
N LEU A 511 25.15 -22.66 13.69
CA LEU A 511 25.77 -23.98 13.83
C LEU A 511 24.80 -25.12 13.58
N ILE A 512 23.56 -24.99 14.06
CA ILE A 512 22.50 -25.99 13.89
C ILE A 512 21.31 -25.41 13.12
N PRO A 513 20.48 -26.25 12.48
CA PRO A 513 19.26 -25.84 11.78
C PRO A 513 18.40 -24.86 12.58
N SER A 514 18.25 -23.64 12.04
CA SER A 514 17.47 -22.58 12.66
C SER A 514 16.08 -22.48 12.03
N PRO A 515 14.98 -22.60 12.79
CA PRO A 515 13.63 -22.44 12.23
C PRO A 515 13.42 -20.98 11.79
N VAL A 516 12.99 -20.81 10.54
CA VAL A 516 12.52 -19.55 9.98
C VAL A 516 11.10 -19.78 9.51
N SER A 517 10.15 -19.10 10.16
CA SER A 517 8.74 -19.18 9.77
C SER A 517 8.41 -18.19 8.67
N PHE A 518 7.51 -18.59 7.79
CA PHE A 518 6.93 -17.71 6.80
C PHE A 518 5.47 -18.11 6.53
N SER A 519 4.70 -17.19 5.97
CA SER A 519 3.36 -17.42 5.44
C SER A 519 3.26 -16.78 4.07
N VAL A 520 2.38 -17.35 3.25
CA VAL A 520 2.10 -16.87 1.89
C VAL A 520 0.66 -16.40 1.84
N GLU A 521 0.46 -15.19 1.34
CA GLU A 521 -0.85 -14.60 1.06
C GLU A 521 -1.00 -14.37 -0.44
N LYS A 522 -2.17 -14.65 -0.99
CA LYS A 522 -2.52 -14.45 -2.40
C LYS A 522 -3.55 -13.33 -2.52
N TYR A 523 -3.31 -12.45 -3.48
CA TYR A 523 -4.17 -11.31 -3.73
C TYR A 523 -4.64 -11.24 -5.18
N SER A 524 -5.89 -10.83 -5.35
CA SER A 524 -6.52 -10.52 -6.64
C SER A 524 -5.88 -9.26 -7.29
N PRO A 525 -6.17 -8.97 -8.58
CA PRO A 525 -5.67 -7.77 -9.26
C PRO A 525 -6.00 -6.45 -8.56
N ASP A 526 -7.21 -6.33 -7.99
CA ASP A 526 -7.66 -5.17 -7.20
C ASP A 526 -7.12 -5.17 -5.76
N GLY A 527 -6.33 -6.18 -5.40
CA GLY A 527 -5.60 -6.28 -4.14
C GLY A 527 -6.43 -6.76 -2.95
N TYR A 528 -7.48 -7.55 -3.21
CA TYR A 528 -8.18 -8.27 -2.15
C TYR A 528 -7.45 -9.55 -1.77
N LEU A 529 -7.42 -9.84 -0.48
CA LEU A 529 -6.84 -11.07 0.04
C LEU A 529 -7.78 -12.25 -0.28
N GLU A 530 -7.35 -13.14 -1.17
CA GLU A 530 -8.10 -14.34 -1.56
C GLU A 530 -7.76 -15.53 -0.68
N PHE A 531 -6.50 -15.63 -0.27
CA PHE A 531 -5.99 -16.78 0.46
C PHE A 531 -4.84 -16.38 1.39
N SER A 532 -4.80 -16.98 2.57
CA SER A 532 -3.68 -16.92 3.49
C SER A 532 -3.35 -18.33 3.95
N SER A 533 -2.07 -18.71 3.85
CA SER A 533 -1.60 -20.02 4.30
C SER A 533 -1.27 -20.02 5.79
N GLU A 534 -1.37 -21.20 6.41
CA GLU A 534 -0.78 -21.43 7.73
C GLU A 534 0.74 -21.18 7.72
N LYS A 535 1.30 -20.91 8.90
CA LYS A 535 2.75 -20.71 9.04
C LYS A 535 3.51 -21.98 8.65
N LYS A 536 4.44 -21.82 7.72
CA LYS A 536 5.38 -22.84 7.26
C LYS A 536 6.77 -22.54 7.82
N TYR A 537 7.62 -23.55 7.86
CA TYR A 537 8.96 -23.45 8.44
C TYR A 537 10.01 -23.99 7.47
N VAL A 538 11.09 -23.24 7.30
CA VAL A 538 12.35 -23.74 6.72
C VAL A 538 13.44 -23.72 7.78
N PHE A 539 14.48 -24.54 7.58
CA PHE A 539 15.51 -24.78 8.59
C PHE A 539 16.94 -24.52 8.05
N PRO A 540 17.28 -23.32 7.58
CA PRO A 540 18.63 -23.02 7.11
C PRO A 540 19.68 -23.09 8.24
N PHE A 541 20.94 -23.33 7.86
CA PHE A 541 22.11 -23.21 8.73
C PHE A 541 23.37 -23.01 7.89
N LYS A 542 24.56 -22.93 8.53
CA LYS A 542 25.82 -22.55 7.88
C LYS A 542 26.18 -23.33 6.61
N SER A 543 25.74 -24.58 6.49
CA SER A 543 25.99 -25.43 5.30
C SER A 543 24.73 -25.74 4.47
N ARG A 544 23.58 -25.13 4.78
CA ARG A 544 22.30 -25.36 4.10
C ARG A 544 21.56 -24.06 3.84
N VAL A 545 21.34 -23.77 2.57
CA VAL A 545 20.43 -22.71 2.10
C VAL A 545 19.11 -23.35 1.71
N CYS A 546 17.99 -22.78 2.16
CA CYS A 546 16.66 -23.22 1.75
C CYS A 546 16.19 -22.31 0.61
N VAL A 547 15.79 -22.91 -0.51
CA VAL A 547 15.39 -22.18 -1.71
C VAL A 547 13.97 -22.57 -2.09
N PHE A 548 13.14 -21.60 -2.47
CA PHE A 548 11.82 -21.86 -3.05
C PHE A 548 11.54 -20.86 -4.17
N ASP A 549 10.71 -21.27 -5.12
CA ASP A 549 10.26 -20.42 -6.22
C ASP A 549 9.10 -19.53 -5.74
N ALA A 550 8.99 -18.33 -6.31
CA ALA A 550 8.02 -17.29 -5.94
C ALA A 550 7.47 -16.56 -7.17
N GLY A 551 6.47 -15.69 -6.97
CA GLY A 551 5.74 -15.03 -8.06
C GLY A 551 4.71 -15.98 -8.67
N ARG A 552 4.78 -16.22 -9.98
CA ARG A 552 3.82 -17.06 -10.73
C ARG A 552 3.66 -18.45 -10.12
N ASP A 553 4.77 -19.14 -9.85
CA ASP A 553 4.72 -20.50 -9.30
C ASP A 553 3.95 -20.57 -7.97
N LEU A 554 4.22 -19.65 -7.03
CA LEU A 554 3.46 -19.58 -5.77
C LEU A 554 2.00 -19.16 -5.97
N TYR A 555 1.71 -18.31 -6.95
CA TYR A 555 0.35 -17.86 -7.24
C TYR A 555 -0.53 -18.98 -7.79
N GLU A 556 0.03 -19.81 -8.69
CA GLU A 556 -0.68 -20.91 -9.36
C GLU A 556 -0.72 -22.19 -8.52
N ASN A 557 0.41 -22.57 -7.92
CA ASN A 557 0.58 -23.88 -7.28
C ASN A 557 0.55 -23.81 -5.75
N GLY A 558 0.58 -22.61 -5.16
CA GLY A 558 0.82 -22.42 -3.74
C GLY A 558 2.23 -22.87 -3.32
N PHE A 559 2.52 -22.80 -2.02
CA PHE A 559 3.79 -23.32 -1.52
C PHE A 559 3.70 -24.84 -1.31
N SER A 560 4.51 -25.60 -2.03
CA SER A 560 4.66 -27.06 -1.85
C SER A 560 5.78 -27.36 -0.84
N GLU A 561 7.05 -27.27 -1.24
CA GLU A 561 8.23 -27.52 -0.40
C GLU A 561 9.42 -26.63 -0.81
N SER A 562 10.32 -26.39 0.15
CA SER A 562 11.61 -25.74 -0.13
C SER A 562 12.67 -26.77 -0.54
N ARG A 563 13.51 -26.44 -1.52
CA ARG A 563 14.71 -27.20 -1.89
C ARG A 563 15.90 -26.82 -1.01
N ALA A 564 16.54 -27.80 -0.39
CA ALA A 564 17.79 -27.59 0.34
C ALA A 564 19.01 -27.66 -0.59
N VAL A 565 19.85 -26.63 -0.56
CA VAL A 565 21.13 -26.55 -1.28
C VAL A 565 22.27 -26.59 -0.27
N TYR A 566 23.32 -27.38 -0.55
CA TYR A 566 24.41 -27.66 0.39
C TYR A 566 25.80 -27.29 -0.15
N PHE A 567 26.79 -27.20 0.75
CA PHE A 567 28.22 -27.14 0.45
C PHE A 567 28.64 -26.02 -0.52
N SER A 568 29.27 -26.37 -1.65
CA SER A 568 29.81 -25.41 -2.63
C SER A 568 28.72 -24.58 -3.29
N ASP A 569 27.59 -25.22 -3.62
CA ASP A 569 26.46 -24.54 -4.25
C ASP A 569 25.76 -23.59 -3.28
N ALA A 570 25.66 -23.98 -2.00
CA ALA A 570 25.21 -23.11 -0.93
C ALA A 570 26.14 -21.90 -0.77
N SER A 571 27.45 -22.13 -0.77
CA SER A 571 28.44 -21.06 -0.65
C SER A 571 28.35 -20.07 -1.82
N ARG A 572 28.20 -20.58 -3.05
CA ARG A 572 28.00 -19.75 -4.24
C ARG A 572 26.74 -18.89 -4.13
N LEU A 573 25.61 -19.47 -3.76
CA LEU A 573 24.35 -18.73 -3.57
C LEU A 573 24.44 -17.68 -2.46
N ILE A 574 25.16 -17.96 -1.38
CA ILE A 574 25.37 -17.01 -0.28
C ILE A 574 26.18 -15.79 -0.77
N ASP A 575 27.23 -16.04 -1.54
CA ASP A 575 28.10 -15.00 -2.08
C ASP A 575 27.40 -14.19 -3.18
N GLU A 576 26.75 -14.85 -4.15
CA GLU A 576 25.93 -14.20 -5.20
C GLU A 576 24.78 -13.38 -4.60
N GLY A 577 24.10 -13.94 -3.59
CA GLY A 577 23.03 -13.26 -2.87
C GLY A 577 23.52 -12.10 -2.00
N GLY A 578 24.80 -12.09 -1.61
CA GLY A 578 25.35 -11.13 -0.65
C GLY A 578 24.74 -11.27 0.75
N ILE A 579 24.37 -12.49 1.14
CA ILE A 579 23.68 -12.83 2.41
C ILE A 579 24.61 -13.39 3.47
N LYS A 580 25.92 -13.25 3.27
CA LYS A 580 26.93 -13.60 4.26
C LYS A 580 26.94 -12.59 5.40
N GLN A 581 26.78 -13.07 6.64
CA GLN A 581 26.93 -12.21 7.82
C GLN A 581 28.35 -11.62 7.89
N ARG A 582 28.45 -10.29 7.84
CA ARG A 582 29.74 -9.57 7.91
C ARG A 582 30.34 -9.63 9.31
N ALA A 583 31.64 -9.92 9.38
CA ALA A 583 32.42 -9.78 10.60
C ALA A 583 32.81 -8.30 10.79
N VAL A 584 31.95 -7.55 11.48
CA VAL A 584 32.17 -6.12 11.76
C VAL A 584 32.93 -5.98 13.07
N PHE A 585 33.92 -5.08 13.11
CA PHE A 585 34.61 -4.69 14.35
C PHE A 585 33.64 -3.95 15.28
N ARG A 586 33.64 -4.29 16.56
CA ARG A 586 32.75 -3.79 17.61
C ARG A 586 33.54 -3.58 18.89
N VAL A 587 33.04 -2.63 19.68
CA VAL A 587 33.43 -2.41 21.07
C VAL A 587 32.19 -2.69 21.91
N GLN A 588 32.25 -3.69 22.78
CA GLN A 588 31.10 -4.20 23.53
C GLN A 588 31.41 -4.18 25.02
N PRO A 589 30.87 -3.21 25.78
CA PRO A 589 30.96 -3.24 27.23
C PRO A 589 30.24 -4.46 27.82
N GLU A 590 30.78 -5.06 28.88
CA GLU A 590 30.17 -6.16 29.64
C GLU A 590 29.95 -5.71 31.09
N VAL A 591 28.78 -6.05 31.64
CA VAL A 591 28.53 -6.04 33.08
C VAL A 591 27.95 -7.41 33.47
N SER A 592 28.59 -8.10 34.41
CA SER A 592 28.17 -9.44 34.85
C SER A 592 28.36 -9.64 36.35
N ALA A 593 27.68 -10.64 36.91
CA ALA A 593 27.81 -11.06 38.30
C ALA A 593 28.04 -12.56 38.35
N GLY A 594 28.94 -13.02 39.22
CA GLY A 594 29.39 -14.42 39.28
C GLY A 594 29.10 -15.09 40.62
N SER A 595 29.29 -16.40 40.68
CA SER A 595 29.20 -17.21 41.91
C SER A 595 30.47 -17.14 42.76
N LEU A 596 31.62 -16.86 42.14
CA LEU A 596 32.92 -16.68 42.82
C LEU A 596 33.32 -15.20 42.99
N HIS A 597 32.60 -14.28 42.33
CA HIS A 597 32.97 -12.88 42.20
C HIS A 597 31.76 -11.98 42.45
N GLY A 598 31.98 -10.77 42.94
CA GLY A 598 30.95 -9.74 42.90
C GLY A 598 30.70 -9.25 41.48
N ILE A 599 30.52 -7.94 41.30
CA ILE A 599 30.24 -7.36 40.00
C ILE A 599 31.52 -7.34 39.16
N VAL A 600 31.44 -7.85 37.93
CA VAL A 600 32.47 -7.79 36.90
C VAL A 600 32.04 -6.79 35.84
N THR A 601 32.96 -5.93 35.42
CA THR A 601 32.76 -4.95 34.35
C THR A 601 33.93 -5.00 33.39
N GLY A 602 33.68 -4.72 32.11
CA GLY A 602 34.77 -4.68 31.15
C GLY A 602 34.31 -4.38 29.76
N VAL A 603 35.18 -4.69 28.80
CA VAL A 603 34.94 -4.37 27.40
C VAL A 603 35.62 -5.40 26.50
N HIS A 604 34.92 -5.76 25.43
CA HIS A 604 35.42 -6.57 24.33
C HIS A 604 35.69 -5.66 23.12
N PHE A 605 36.81 -5.88 22.43
CA PHE A 605 37.23 -5.15 21.23
C PHE A 605 37.55 -6.16 20.12
N GLY A 606 36.82 -6.12 19.01
CA GLY A 606 37.08 -7.02 17.88
C GLY A 606 35.84 -7.37 17.09
N SER A 607 35.85 -8.49 16.39
CA SER A 607 34.69 -9.00 15.65
C SER A 607 34.16 -10.28 16.29
N ARG A 608 32.98 -10.73 15.85
CA ARG A 608 32.45 -12.04 16.26
C ARG A 608 33.40 -13.22 15.96
N LEU A 609 34.21 -13.10 14.91
CA LEU A 609 35.17 -14.16 14.55
C LEU A 609 36.38 -14.18 15.47
N PHE A 610 36.76 -13.03 16.03
CA PHE A 610 37.88 -12.91 16.95
C PHE A 610 37.80 -11.56 17.64
N TYR A 611 37.84 -11.56 18.97
CA TYR A 611 37.87 -10.35 19.77
C TYR A 611 38.81 -10.50 20.97
N MET A 612 39.36 -9.37 21.41
CA MET A 612 40.12 -9.26 22.64
C MET A 612 39.22 -8.73 23.76
N SER A 613 39.45 -9.12 25.00
CA SER A 613 38.64 -8.74 26.15
C SER A 613 39.51 -8.25 27.29
N THR A 614 39.08 -7.17 27.94
CA THR A 614 39.64 -6.68 29.19
C THR A 614 38.53 -6.53 30.21
N LEU A 615 38.55 -7.32 31.29
CA LEU A 615 37.55 -7.28 32.35
C LEU A 615 38.20 -6.97 33.71
N ALA A 616 37.43 -6.39 34.62
CA ALA A 616 37.79 -6.09 35.99
C ALA A 616 36.68 -6.59 36.94
N GLY A 617 37.03 -7.39 37.94
CA GLY A 617 36.10 -7.91 38.95
C GLY A 617 36.45 -7.44 40.35
N PHE A 618 35.42 -7.23 41.19
CA PHE A 618 35.56 -6.95 42.62
C PHE A 618 34.67 -7.89 43.43
N THR A 619 35.20 -8.50 44.49
CA THR A 619 34.45 -9.40 45.39
C THR A 619 33.77 -8.60 46.49
N LEU A 620 32.44 -8.73 46.63
CA LEU A 620 31.63 -7.91 47.56
C LEU A 620 31.26 -8.63 48.88
N MET A 621 31.59 -9.92 49.05
CA MET A 621 31.14 -10.75 50.18
C MET A 621 32.21 -11.67 50.80
N SER A 622 33.51 -11.36 50.69
CA SER A 622 34.57 -12.03 51.45
C SER A 622 35.38 -11.01 52.24
N ASP A 623 35.91 -11.41 53.40
CA ASP A 623 36.78 -10.57 54.25
C ASP A 623 38.10 -10.15 53.55
N GLU A 624 38.35 -10.68 52.36
CA GLU A 624 39.46 -10.35 51.47
C GLU A 624 38.94 -9.72 50.18
N ASN A 625 39.09 -8.41 50.04
CA ASN A 625 38.82 -7.71 48.79
C ASN A 625 39.91 -8.04 47.78
N SER A 626 39.62 -8.80 46.73
CA SER A 626 40.52 -9.02 45.59
C SER A 626 40.11 -8.15 44.39
N VAL A 627 41.10 -7.77 43.58
CA VAL A 627 40.90 -7.15 42.27
C VAL A 627 41.37 -8.14 41.22
N ASP A 628 40.46 -8.53 40.34
CA ASP A 628 40.77 -9.43 39.23
C ASP A 628 40.87 -8.66 37.92
N LEU A 629 41.98 -8.83 37.20
CA LEU A 629 42.14 -8.32 35.83
C LEU A 629 42.21 -9.48 34.84
N TYR A 630 41.26 -9.49 33.91
CA TYR A 630 41.14 -10.51 32.88
C TYR A 630 41.62 -9.92 31.56
N ALA A 631 42.59 -10.55 30.91
CA ALA A 631 42.96 -10.25 29.54
C ALA A 631 42.87 -11.52 28.70
N GLY A 632 42.18 -11.47 27.57
CA GLY A 632 41.91 -12.69 26.81
C GLY A 632 41.43 -12.44 25.40
N PHE A 633 41.21 -13.52 24.67
CA PHE A 633 40.59 -13.50 23.36
C PHE A 633 39.44 -14.50 23.27
N GLY A 634 38.48 -14.22 22.40
CA GLY A 634 37.29 -15.03 22.27
C GLY A 634 36.77 -15.12 20.84
N HIS A 635 35.84 -16.04 20.68
CA HIS A 635 35.13 -16.33 19.44
C HIS A 635 33.64 -16.51 19.72
N GLU A 636 32.79 -15.86 18.95
CA GLU A 636 31.33 -15.89 19.06
C GLU A 636 30.74 -16.54 17.79
N GLN A 637 29.86 -17.52 17.98
CA GLN A 637 29.05 -18.09 16.90
C GLN A 637 27.57 -18.07 17.23
N THR A 638 26.73 -18.03 16.19
CA THR A 638 25.30 -18.25 16.38
C THR A 638 25.08 -19.75 16.53
N LEU A 639 24.55 -20.17 17.68
CA LEU A 639 24.13 -21.56 17.90
C LEU A 639 22.87 -21.83 17.08
N ILE A 640 21.78 -21.14 17.40
CA ILE A 640 20.47 -21.26 16.76
C ILE A 640 19.67 -19.97 16.90
N ASN A 641 19.04 -19.51 15.82
CA ASN A 641 18.20 -18.30 15.79
C ASN A 641 18.88 -17.03 16.36
N ARG A 642 18.60 -16.68 17.62
CA ARG A 642 19.18 -15.51 18.34
C ARG A 642 20.06 -15.93 19.52
N PHE A 643 20.30 -17.23 19.70
CA PHE A 643 21.19 -17.78 20.71
C PHE A 643 22.60 -17.86 20.14
N LEU A 644 23.53 -17.28 20.86
CA LEU A 644 24.95 -17.22 20.56
C LEU A 644 25.71 -18.10 21.55
N ILE A 645 26.77 -18.73 21.09
CA ILE A 645 27.73 -19.43 21.93
C ILE A 645 29.06 -18.71 21.80
N ASN A 646 29.64 -18.32 22.93
CA ASN A 646 30.96 -17.70 22.96
C ASN A 646 31.93 -18.58 23.71
N PHE A 647 33.12 -18.68 23.16
CA PHE A 647 34.26 -19.35 23.75
C PHE A 647 35.35 -18.31 23.98
N GLU A 648 35.78 -18.15 25.23
CA GLU A 648 36.78 -17.17 25.64
C GLU A 648 37.91 -17.85 26.41
N LEU A 649 39.14 -17.45 26.11
CA LEU A 649 40.36 -17.84 26.82
C LEU A 649 40.95 -16.60 27.48
N TYR A 650 41.15 -16.67 28.79
CA TYR A 650 41.69 -15.57 29.59
C TYR A 650 42.98 -15.98 30.31
N GLY A 651 43.86 -14.99 30.48
CA GLY A 651 44.79 -14.95 31.61
C GLY A 651 44.21 -14.04 32.68
N ARG A 652 43.84 -14.62 33.82
CA ARG A 652 43.31 -13.89 34.97
C ARG A 652 44.44 -13.56 35.92
N ASN A 653 44.55 -12.29 36.30
CA ASN A 653 45.54 -11.78 37.24
C ASN A 653 44.79 -11.37 38.51
N ILE A 654 44.99 -12.13 39.58
CA ILE A 654 44.36 -11.89 40.88
C ILE A 654 45.33 -11.07 41.73
N ILE A 655 44.87 -9.93 42.23
CA ILE A 655 45.66 -9.05 43.11
C ILE A 655 44.90 -8.89 44.43
N ILE A 656 45.54 -9.24 45.54
CA ILE A 656 44.96 -9.13 46.88
C ILE A 656 45.56 -7.89 47.60
N PRO A 657 44.83 -6.76 47.67
CA PRO A 657 45.22 -5.61 48.47
C PRO A 657 45.00 -5.84 49.98
N GLY A 658 46.05 -6.10 50.76
CA GLY A 658 45.93 -6.22 52.22
C GLY A 658 47.13 -6.84 52.94
N GLN A 659 46.97 -7.11 54.25
CA GLN A 659 47.83 -8.05 54.99
C GLN A 659 47.49 -9.47 54.50
N LEU A 660 48.52 -10.24 54.16
CA LEU A 660 48.39 -11.61 53.66
C LEU A 660 48.62 -12.57 54.83
N ASP A 661 47.81 -13.61 54.95
CA ASP A 661 48.11 -14.74 55.83
C ASP A 661 49.33 -15.51 55.31
N GLU A 662 50.01 -16.29 56.17
CA GLU A 662 51.29 -16.97 55.89
C GLU A 662 51.29 -17.84 54.61
N ASN A 663 50.12 -18.24 54.09
CA ASN A 663 49.96 -19.09 52.92
C ASN A 663 49.41 -18.37 51.65
N GLN A 664 49.19 -17.06 51.68
CA GLN A 664 48.56 -16.34 50.55
C GLN A 664 49.56 -15.63 49.64
N LYS A 665 49.38 -15.78 48.32
CA LYS A 665 50.18 -15.08 47.31
C LYS A 665 49.53 -13.73 46.96
N ARG A 666 50.34 -12.67 46.98
CA ARG A 666 49.92 -11.28 46.63
C ARG A 666 49.42 -11.15 45.18
N TYR A 667 49.96 -11.98 44.30
CA TYR A 667 49.66 -12.02 42.88
C TYR A 667 49.57 -13.47 42.44
N GLU A 668 48.51 -13.79 41.71
CA GLU A 668 48.30 -15.11 41.13
C GLU A 668 47.84 -14.99 39.68
N PHE A 669 48.46 -15.77 38.80
CA PHE A 669 48.06 -15.88 37.40
C PHE A 669 47.31 -17.19 37.18
N VAL A 670 46.07 -17.10 36.72
CA VAL A 670 45.18 -18.24 36.52
C VAL A 670 44.74 -18.27 35.06
N PRO A 671 45.14 -19.28 34.27
CA PRO A 671 44.52 -19.54 32.98
C PRO A 671 43.05 -19.91 33.17
N SER A 672 42.16 -19.30 32.39
CA SER A 672 40.71 -19.53 32.50
C SER A 672 40.06 -19.76 31.15
N LEU A 673 39.12 -20.69 31.11
CA LEU A 673 38.22 -20.93 29.99
C LEU A 673 36.83 -20.41 30.35
N ARG A 674 36.16 -19.67 29.47
CA ARG A 674 34.75 -19.30 29.66
C ARG A 674 33.94 -19.72 28.44
N LEU A 675 32.87 -20.48 28.71
CA LEU A 675 31.84 -20.80 27.74
C LEU A 675 30.58 -20.03 28.11
N SER A 676 30.05 -19.23 27.19
CA SER A 676 28.81 -18.48 27.43
C SER A 676 27.74 -18.77 26.39
N LEU A 677 26.49 -18.82 26.85
CA LEU A 677 25.29 -18.84 26.03
C LEU A 677 24.61 -17.49 26.16
N SER A 678 24.47 -16.77 25.05
CA SER A 678 23.86 -15.44 25.02
C SER A 678 22.58 -15.43 24.20
N LEU A 679 21.55 -14.74 24.68
CA LEU A 679 20.37 -14.37 23.90
C LEU A 679 20.53 -12.94 23.39
N LYS A 680 20.31 -12.73 22.08
CA LYS A 680 20.37 -11.41 21.44
C LYS A 680 18.98 -10.88 21.06
N PRO A 681 18.26 -10.22 22.00
CA PRO A 681 16.93 -9.68 21.72
C PRO A 681 16.97 -8.46 20.79
N LEU A 682 18.00 -7.60 20.88
CA LEU A 682 18.14 -6.36 20.10
C LEU A 682 19.57 -6.23 19.52
N ARG A 683 19.75 -5.40 18.48
CA ARG A 683 20.99 -5.33 17.66
C ARG A 683 22.30 -5.14 18.46
N ARG A 684 22.26 -4.54 19.65
CA ARG A 684 23.45 -4.16 20.44
C ARG A 684 23.56 -4.84 21.79
N THR A 685 22.44 -5.13 22.44
CA THR A 685 22.44 -5.73 23.78
C THR A 685 22.23 -7.24 23.72
N SER A 686 23.04 -8.00 24.46
CA SER A 686 22.85 -9.43 24.68
C SER A 686 22.87 -9.75 26.17
N VAL A 687 21.99 -10.66 26.59
CA VAL A 687 21.99 -11.21 27.95
C VAL A 687 22.66 -12.57 27.86
N PHE A 688 23.55 -12.90 28.78
CA PHE A 688 24.29 -14.15 28.74
C PHE A 688 24.34 -14.84 30.09
N PHE A 689 24.51 -16.16 30.03
CA PHE A 689 24.91 -17.02 31.13
C PHE A 689 26.21 -17.71 30.73
N ALA A 690 27.17 -17.78 31.64
CA ALA A 690 28.48 -18.36 31.38
C ALA A 690 28.87 -19.36 32.46
N VAL A 691 29.62 -20.37 32.04
CA VAL A 691 30.38 -21.28 32.91
C VAL A 691 31.84 -20.99 32.64
N SER A 692 32.61 -20.73 33.70
CA SER A 692 34.06 -20.57 33.61
C SER A 692 34.76 -21.72 34.32
N ALA A 693 35.89 -22.17 33.78
CA ALA A 693 36.79 -23.13 34.40
C ALA A 693 38.15 -22.46 34.60
N ASP A 694 38.54 -22.29 35.86
CA ASP A 694 39.77 -21.65 36.29
C ASP A 694 40.80 -22.74 36.66
N PHE A 695 41.98 -22.71 36.07
CA PHE A 695 43.00 -23.76 36.24
C PHE A 695 44.09 -23.29 37.21
N PHE A 696 43.96 -23.64 38.49
CA PHE A 696 44.97 -23.36 39.49
C PHE A 696 46.11 -24.39 39.41
N TYR A 697 47.35 -23.92 39.54
CA TYR A 697 48.53 -24.78 39.54
C TYR A 697 49.03 -24.99 40.98
N ASP A 698 48.97 -26.22 41.45
CA ASP A 698 49.63 -26.67 42.69
C ASP A 698 50.72 -27.71 42.37
N GLU A 699 51.67 -27.94 43.29
CA GLU A 699 52.90 -28.74 43.04
C GLU A 699 52.63 -30.18 42.57
N ASP A 700 51.43 -30.74 42.80
CA ASP A 700 51.09 -32.14 42.49
C ASP A 700 49.88 -32.35 41.53
N SER A 701 49.10 -31.31 41.16
CA SER A 701 47.94 -31.47 40.24
C SER A 701 47.38 -30.14 39.67
N VAL A 702 46.68 -30.22 38.53
CA VAL A 702 45.91 -29.11 37.94
C VAL A 702 44.43 -29.49 37.91
N ASP A 703 43.68 -29.07 38.91
CA ASP A 703 42.23 -29.29 38.97
C ASP A 703 41.46 -28.02 38.60
N PRO A 704 40.51 -28.08 37.65
CA PRO A 704 39.71 -26.92 37.27
C PRO A 704 38.66 -26.59 38.33
N VAL A 705 38.60 -25.32 38.72
CA VAL A 705 37.52 -24.77 39.55
C VAL A 705 36.45 -24.16 38.65
N TYR A 706 35.21 -24.63 38.80
CA TYR A 706 34.09 -24.15 37.98
C TYR A 706 33.32 -23.02 38.65
N SER A 707 32.92 -22.02 37.86
CA SER A 707 32.10 -20.90 38.31
C SER A 707 31.02 -20.55 37.30
N PHE A 708 29.95 -19.92 37.80
CA PHE A 708 28.83 -19.49 36.98
C PHE A 708 28.72 -17.97 37.02
N SER A 709 28.42 -17.35 35.89
CA SER A 709 28.12 -15.92 35.84
C SER A 709 26.98 -15.61 34.89
N GLY A 710 26.30 -14.49 35.14
CA GLY A 710 25.24 -13.97 34.29
C GLY A 710 25.39 -12.47 34.12
N GLY A 711 25.08 -11.96 32.94
CA GLY A 711 25.32 -10.55 32.65
C GLY A 711 24.71 -10.03 31.36
N ILE A 712 25.06 -8.78 31.05
CA ILE A 712 24.62 -8.04 29.89
C ILE A 712 25.85 -7.50 29.15
N LYS A 713 25.92 -7.73 27.84
CA LYS A 713 26.87 -7.06 26.93
C LYS A 713 26.11 -6.00 26.12
N PHE A 714 26.68 -4.80 25.95
CA PHE A 714 26.03 -3.62 25.33
C PHE A 714 26.49 -3.30 23.90
#